data_AF-A0A8C4RV98-F1
#
_entry.id   AF-A0A8C4RV98-F1
#
_cell.length_a   1.000
_cell.length_b   1.000
_cell.length_c   1.000
_cell.angle_alpha   90.00
_cell.angle_beta   90.00
_cell.angle_gamma   90.00
#
_symmetry.space_group_name_H-M   'P 1'
#
loop_
_entity.id
_entity.type
_entity.pdbx_description
1 polymer ?
#
loop_
_entity_poly.entity_id
_entity_poly.type
_entity_poly.pdbx_seq_one_letter_code
_entity_poly.pdbx_strand_id
1 'polypeptide(L)'
;MNAFLVVYLCILISKALVNTVLKYVWQSNPNRDEPWYNQKTESERQRNTFLKAFTDFLAFMVLFNYIIPVSMYVTVEMQKFLGSYFITWDEEMFDDELGEGALVNTSDLNEELGQVEYVFTDKTGTLTENNMQFIECCIDGHVYVPHAICNGQIMPGTTGIDMIDSSPVEEGMESEELFFRALCLCHTVQVKEEETIDGIKKGLQQCSKSSSSSVYISSSPDEVALVEGMKRLGFTYLRLKDSYMEIQNREDSIERFELMEVLSFDSVRRRMSVIVRSHTGDYYLFCKGADSSIFPRVIKGKVEQVRARVEHNAVEGLRTLCVAYKMLKKDEYESVCRQLNSAKLALHDREKKLAEAYDEIEQDLILLGATAVEDRLQEKAADTIESLHKAGMKVWVLTGDKMETAAATCYASRLFHRNTQILELTTKRTEEQSLHDVLFELSRTVHQHSGSLSRDSISGLSQDMQDYGLIIDGATLSSVMKPTEDGSSGNYKEIFLEICRNCSAVLCCRMAPLQKAQIVKLIKASKEHPITLAIGDGANDVSMILEAHVGIGIMGKEGRQAARNSDYAIPKFKHLKKMLLVHGHYYYIRIAELVQYFFYKNVCFIFPQFLYQFFCGFSQQPLYDTAYLTLYNISFTSLPILLYSLIEQHVGMDILKKDPYLYMDISKNCLLRWRTFIYWTFLGVFDALVFFFGAYFLFDNTTLTSNGQMFGNWTFGTLVFTVLVFTVTLKLALDTHYWTWINHFVIWGSLLFYVVFSLLWGGIIWPFLNYQRMYYVFMQMLSSGPAWLGIILLITVSLLPDVVKKVICRQLWPTTAEKIQRIRADKRVFIHKDDSLLEGRHSTSEA
;
A
#
# COMPACT_ATOMS: atom_id res chain seq x y z
N MET A 1 11.21 -15.58 7.38
CA MET A 1 12.47 -15.60 8.16
C MET A 1 12.51 -16.73 9.19
N ASN A 2 11.56 -16.84 10.12
CA ASN A 2 11.60 -17.86 11.20
C ASN A 2 11.75 -19.31 10.70
N ALA A 3 11.09 -19.66 9.59
CA ALA A 3 11.26 -20.99 8.97
C ALA A 3 12.72 -21.29 8.59
N PHE A 4 13.48 -20.30 8.11
CA PHE A 4 14.90 -20.46 7.78
C PHE A 4 15.73 -20.65 9.05
N LEU A 5 15.42 -19.92 10.12
CA LEU A 5 16.12 -20.07 11.40
C LEU A 5 15.92 -21.46 12.01
N VAL A 6 14.74 -22.06 11.85
CA VAL A 6 14.52 -23.46 12.27
C VAL A 6 15.47 -24.41 11.53
N VAL A 7 15.63 -24.24 10.21
CA VAL A 7 16.59 -25.06 9.44
C VAL A 7 18.02 -24.86 9.94
N TYR A 8 18.44 -23.62 10.20
CA TYR A 8 19.77 -23.31 10.73
C TYR A 8 19.99 -23.84 12.15
N LEU A 9 18.96 -23.85 12.99
CA LEU A 9 18.98 -24.49 14.31
C LEU A 9 19.15 -26.01 14.17
N CYS A 10 18.47 -26.65 13.21
CA CYS A 10 18.69 -28.06 12.92
C CYS A 10 20.13 -28.33 12.43
N ILE A 11 20.70 -27.46 11.59
CA ILE A 11 22.10 -27.56 11.13
C ILE A 11 23.06 -27.41 12.32
N LEU A 12 22.81 -26.47 13.25
CA LEU A 12 23.59 -26.27 14.47
C LEU A 12 23.61 -27.54 15.33
N ILE A 13 22.42 -28.06 15.65
CA ILE A 13 22.26 -29.28 16.47
C ILE A 13 22.94 -30.46 15.80
N SER A 14 22.76 -30.62 14.49
CA SER A 14 23.41 -31.69 13.72
C SER A 14 24.93 -31.60 13.77
N LYS A 15 25.53 -30.42 13.58
CA LYS A 15 26.98 -30.22 13.66
C LYS A 15 27.53 -30.53 15.04
N ALA A 16 26.86 -30.05 16.10
CA ALA A 16 27.25 -30.32 17.47
C ALA A 16 27.17 -31.82 17.78
N LEU A 17 26.08 -32.49 17.38
CA LEU A 17 25.89 -33.92 17.58
C LEU A 17 26.96 -34.74 16.85
N VAL A 18 27.23 -34.45 15.57
CA VAL A 18 28.25 -35.14 14.77
C VAL A 18 29.63 -35.01 15.44
N ASN A 19 30.03 -33.81 15.87
CA ASN A 19 31.34 -33.62 16.50
C ASN A 19 31.42 -34.27 17.88
N THR A 20 30.35 -34.26 18.68
CA THR A 20 30.32 -35.00 19.94
C THR A 20 30.46 -36.51 19.69
N VAL A 21 29.67 -37.08 18.78
CA VAL A 21 29.74 -38.52 18.48
C VAL A 21 31.13 -38.90 17.97
N LEU A 22 31.67 -38.14 17.02
CA LEU A 22 33.00 -38.40 16.46
C LEU A 22 34.12 -38.20 17.47
N LYS A 23 33.99 -37.27 18.43
CA LYS A 23 34.91 -37.14 19.57
C LYS A 23 35.00 -38.43 20.36
N TYR A 24 33.86 -39.01 20.73
CA TYR A 24 33.81 -40.25 21.51
C TYR A 24 34.28 -41.47 20.71
N VAL A 25 33.97 -41.53 19.41
CA VAL A 25 34.51 -42.57 18.52
C VAL A 25 36.04 -42.45 18.42
N TRP A 26 36.56 -41.23 18.27
CA TRP A 26 38.01 -40.99 18.20
C TRP A 26 38.75 -41.31 19.50
N GLN A 27 38.13 -40.96 20.64
CA GLN A 27 38.62 -41.23 22.00
C GLN A 27 38.38 -42.67 22.45
N SER A 28 37.71 -43.52 21.65
CA SER A 28 37.59 -44.95 21.99
C SER A 28 38.95 -45.65 22.09
N ASN A 29 40.00 -45.10 21.48
CA ASN A 29 41.36 -45.58 21.63
C ASN A 29 41.99 -45.03 22.93
N PRO A 30 42.45 -45.88 23.87
CA PRO A 30 42.99 -45.45 25.16
C PRO A 30 44.14 -44.43 25.04
N ASN A 31 45.04 -44.64 24.07
CA ASN A 31 46.18 -43.75 23.81
C ASN A 31 45.78 -42.36 23.31
N ARG A 32 44.54 -42.17 22.85
CA ARG A 32 43.99 -40.89 22.36
C ARG A 32 43.08 -40.23 23.38
N ASP A 33 42.48 -41.00 24.29
CA ASP A 33 41.65 -40.46 25.37
C ASP A 33 42.48 -39.75 26.44
N GLU A 34 43.69 -40.25 26.71
CA GLU A 34 44.67 -39.61 27.59
C GLU A 34 46.05 -39.55 26.90
N PRO A 35 46.29 -38.54 26.05
CA PRO A 35 47.59 -38.35 25.43
C PRO A 35 48.67 -38.01 26.47
N TRP A 36 49.92 -38.40 26.19
CA TRP A 36 51.05 -38.22 27.11
C TRP A 36 51.30 -36.76 27.56
N TYR A 37 50.88 -35.78 26.75
CA TYR A 37 51.07 -34.35 26.98
C TYR A 37 49.89 -33.67 27.72
N ASN A 38 48.79 -34.37 27.98
CA ASN A 38 47.63 -33.81 28.67
C ASN A 38 46.93 -34.87 29.53
N GLN A 39 47.37 -34.99 30.78
CA GLN A 39 46.83 -35.94 31.76
C GLN A 39 45.54 -35.41 32.37
N LYS A 40 44.55 -36.29 32.52
CA LYS A 40 43.25 -35.93 33.12
C LYS A 40 43.35 -35.81 34.62
N THR A 41 42.64 -34.85 35.18
CA THR A 41 42.53 -34.70 36.64
C THR A 41 41.68 -35.85 37.22
N GLU A 42 41.89 -36.25 38.49
CA GLU A 42 41.09 -37.30 39.14
C GLU A 42 39.57 -37.04 39.08
N SER A 43 39.17 -35.77 39.22
CA SER A 43 37.78 -35.33 39.08
C SER A 43 37.20 -35.54 37.68
N GLU A 44 38.01 -35.47 36.63
CA GLU A 44 37.59 -35.72 35.24
C GLU A 44 37.48 -37.21 34.94
N ARG A 45 38.33 -38.04 35.56
CA ARG A 45 38.27 -39.51 35.46
C ARG A 45 37.05 -40.10 36.16
N GLN A 46 36.62 -39.49 37.27
CA GLN A 46 35.45 -39.93 38.04
C GLN A 46 34.11 -39.40 37.48
N ARG A 47 34.13 -38.51 36.47
CA ARG A 47 32.90 -37.90 35.93
C ARG A 47 32.12 -38.88 35.06
N ASN A 48 30.80 -38.96 35.28
CA ASN A 48 29.89 -39.77 34.46
C ASN A 48 30.05 -39.47 32.96
N THR A 49 30.24 -40.51 32.15
CA THR A 49 30.46 -40.39 30.69
C THR A 49 29.32 -39.66 30.00
N PHE A 50 28.07 -39.94 30.39
CA PHE A 50 26.89 -39.25 29.86
C PHE A 50 26.91 -37.75 30.16
N LEU A 51 27.21 -37.38 31.40
CA LEU A 51 27.28 -35.96 31.80
C LEU A 51 28.42 -35.26 31.06
N LYS A 52 29.56 -35.94 30.87
CA LYS A 52 30.67 -35.42 30.07
C LYS A 52 30.26 -35.19 28.61
N ALA A 53 29.54 -36.14 28.01
CA ALA A 53 29.11 -36.07 26.61
C ALA A 53 28.11 -34.93 26.41
N PHE A 54 27.21 -34.73 27.37
CA PHE A 54 26.27 -33.63 27.37
C PHE A 54 26.97 -32.27 27.51
N THR A 55 27.95 -32.13 28.42
CA THR A 55 28.76 -30.90 28.52
C THR A 55 29.54 -30.61 27.24
N ASP A 56 30.13 -31.64 26.63
CA ASP A 56 30.87 -31.51 25.37
C ASP A 56 29.97 -31.11 24.20
N PHE A 57 28.76 -31.68 24.13
CA PHE A 57 27.72 -31.27 23.18
C PHE A 57 27.33 -29.81 23.35
N LEU A 58 27.09 -29.35 24.58
CA LEU A 58 26.78 -27.95 24.85
C LEU A 58 27.95 -27.03 24.48
N ALA A 59 29.19 -27.44 24.75
CA ALA A 59 30.38 -26.68 24.36
C ALA A 59 30.48 -26.54 22.82
N PHE A 60 30.22 -27.61 22.06
CA PHE A 60 30.14 -27.52 20.60
C PHE A 60 28.99 -26.64 20.11
N MET A 61 27.82 -26.67 20.78
CA MET A 61 26.73 -25.76 20.44
C MET A 61 27.13 -24.30 20.64
N VAL A 62 27.81 -23.97 21.74
CA VAL A 62 28.32 -22.61 21.99
C VAL A 62 29.37 -22.22 20.94
N LEU A 63 30.27 -23.13 20.57
CA LEU A 63 31.30 -22.88 19.55
C LEU A 63 30.71 -22.58 18.17
N PHE A 64 29.56 -23.18 17.82
CA PHE A 64 28.90 -23.01 16.53
C PHE A 64 27.68 -22.07 16.56
N ASN A 65 27.37 -21.44 17.69
CA ASN A 65 26.15 -20.66 17.87
C ASN A 65 26.00 -19.49 16.87
N TYR A 66 27.12 -18.93 16.41
CA TYR A 66 27.20 -17.87 15.40
C TYR A 66 26.63 -18.26 14.03
N ILE A 67 26.32 -19.55 13.81
CA ILE A 67 25.56 -19.97 12.63
C ILE A 67 24.13 -19.40 12.64
N ILE A 68 23.58 -19.12 13.82
CA ILE A 68 22.31 -18.42 14.01
C ILE A 68 22.62 -16.93 14.13
N PRO A 69 22.26 -16.11 13.13
CA PRO A 69 22.70 -14.72 13.08
C PRO A 69 21.81 -13.83 13.94
N VAL A 70 22.08 -13.74 15.25
CA VAL A 70 21.31 -12.86 16.15
C VAL A 70 21.40 -11.39 15.70
N SER A 71 22.55 -10.97 15.17
CA SER A 71 22.73 -9.59 14.67
C SER A 71 21.92 -9.27 13.40
N MET A 72 21.39 -10.27 12.70
CA MET A 72 20.52 -10.06 11.53
C MET A 72 19.26 -9.30 11.93
N TYR A 73 18.61 -9.67 13.04
CA TYR A 73 17.39 -9.01 13.50
C TYR A 73 17.62 -7.52 13.76
N VAL A 74 18.67 -7.17 14.51
CA VAL A 74 19.03 -5.77 14.77
C VAL A 74 19.29 -5.00 13.47
N THR A 75 19.97 -5.63 12.50
CA THR A 75 20.28 -4.98 11.21
C THR A 75 19.03 -4.79 10.36
N VAL A 76 18.11 -5.75 10.35
CA VAL A 76 16.81 -5.67 9.66
C VAL A 76 15.95 -4.57 10.27
N GLU A 77 15.81 -4.53 11.60
CA GLU A 77 15.05 -3.46 12.27
C GLU A 77 15.64 -2.08 12.02
N MET A 78 16.97 -1.96 12.04
CA MET A 78 17.64 -0.70 11.71
C MET A 78 17.43 -0.29 10.25
N GLN A 79 17.41 -1.24 9.32
CA GLN A 79 17.11 -0.98 7.92
C GLN A 79 15.65 -0.52 7.74
N LYS A 80 14.70 -1.15 8.43
CA LYS A 80 13.28 -0.80 8.39
C LYS A 80 13.04 0.61 8.94
N PHE A 81 13.57 0.89 10.11
CA PHE A 81 13.45 2.19 10.76
C PHE A 81 14.12 3.32 9.98
N LEU A 82 15.33 3.11 9.45
CA LEU A 82 15.98 4.12 8.61
C LEU A 82 15.29 4.26 7.25
N GLY A 83 14.74 3.16 6.71
CA GLY A 83 13.96 3.15 5.48
C GLY A 83 12.70 4.00 5.57
N SER A 84 11.98 3.98 6.70
CA SER A 84 10.75 4.79 6.83
C SER A 84 10.99 6.28 6.62
N TYR A 85 12.16 6.81 6.98
CA TYR A 85 12.49 8.22 6.71
C TYR A 85 12.60 8.54 5.22
N PHE A 86 13.00 7.59 4.36
CA PHE A 86 13.04 7.81 2.91
C PHE A 86 11.64 7.92 2.29
N ILE A 87 10.61 7.35 2.92
CA ILE A 87 9.21 7.55 2.52
C ILE A 87 8.78 8.97 2.94
N THR A 88 9.06 9.35 4.19
CA THR A 88 8.67 10.65 4.75
C THR A 88 9.36 11.84 4.04
N TRP A 89 10.61 11.68 3.61
CA TRP A 89 11.39 12.72 2.94
C TRP A 89 11.24 12.74 1.41
N ASP A 90 10.33 11.95 0.84
CA ASP A 90 10.13 11.91 -0.61
C ASP A 90 9.32 13.13 -1.08
N GLU A 91 9.98 14.06 -1.78
CA GLU A 91 9.37 15.28 -2.32
C GLU A 91 8.23 14.99 -3.32
N GLU A 92 8.27 13.89 -4.07
CA GLU A 92 7.15 13.54 -4.98
C GLU A 92 5.91 13.03 -4.23
N MET A 93 6.03 12.77 -2.93
CA MET A 93 4.93 12.41 -2.04
C MET A 93 4.50 13.55 -1.11
N PHE A 94 5.00 14.76 -1.38
CA PHE A 94 4.55 16.00 -0.76
C PHE A 94 3.35 16.58 -1.53
N ASP A 95 2.35 17.06 -0.80
CA ASP A 95 1.21 17.77 -1.38
C ASP A 95 1.26 19.26 -1.03
N ASP A 96 1.37 20.11 -2.06
CA ASP A 96 1.51 21.56 -1.90
C ASP A 96 0.25 22.23 -1.33
N GLU A 97 -0.94 21.64 -1.54
CA GLU A 97 -2.20 22.19 -1.05
C GLU A 97 -2.39 21.96 0.45
N LEU A 98 -2.03 20.77 0.94
CA LEU A 98 -2.08 20.42 2.37
C LEU A 98 -0.84 20.90 3.14
N GLY A 99 0.30 21.08 2.46
CA GLY A 99 1.58 21.41 3.08
C GLY A 99 2.19 20.26 3.88
N GLU A 100 1.77 19.02 3.61
CA GLU A 100 2.19 17.81 4.31
C GLU A 100 2.60 16.72 3.31
N GLY A 101 3.61 15.91 3.69
CA GLY A 101 4.05 14.75 2.92
C GLY A 101 3.56 13.42 3.50
N ALA A 102 4.01 12.31 2.92
CA ALA A 102 3.71 10.98 3.46
C ALA A 102 4.24 10.82 4.89
N LEU A 103 3.48 10.13 5.75
CA LEU A 103 3.87 9.80 7.12
C LEU A 103 3.91 8.28 7.28
N VAL A 104 4.85 7.81 8.08
CA VAL A 104 5.00 6.39 8.44
C VAL A 104 4.73 6.25 9.93
N ASN A 105 3.63 5.58 10.29
CA ASN A 105 3.26 5.32 11.68
C ASN A 105 3.90 4.02 12.19
N THR A 106 4.17 3.06 11.30
CA THR A 106 4.78 1.76 11.64
C THR A 106 5.95 1.43 10.71
N SER A 107 7.12 1.10 11.27
CA SER A 107 8.34 0.77 10.52
C SER A 107 8.38 -0.67 10.02
N ASP A 108 7.57 -1.55 10.60
CA ASP A 108 7.81 -2.99 10.55
C ASP A 108 7.33 -3.65 9.25
N LEU A 109 6.57 -2.91 8.43
CA LEU A 109 5.82 -3.42 7.28
C LEU A 109 6.37 -2.94 5.93
N ASN A 110 7.52 -2.28 5.90
CA ASN A 110 8.06 -1.65 4.70
C ASN A 110 8.27 -2.64 3.55
N GLU A 111 8.67 -3.89 3.83
CA GLU A 111 8.79 -4.95 2.83
C GLU A 111 7.45 -5.47 2.31
N GLU A 112 6.39 -5.40 3.11
CA GLU A 112 5.08 -5.95 2.74
C GLU A 112 4.42 -5.11 1.64
N LEU A 113 4.75 -3.82 1.55
CA LEU A 113 4.37 -2.93 0.44
C LEU A 113 4.79 -3.49 -0.93
N GLY A 114 5.88 -4.26 -0.99
CA GLY A 114 6.36 -4.92 -2.22
C GLY A 114 5.69 -6.26 -2.52
N GLN A 115 4.74 -6.71 -1.69
CA GLN A 115 4.10 -8.02 -1.80
C GLN A 115 2.58 -7.97 -1.87
N VAL A 116 1.98 -6.78 -1.92
CA VAL A 116 0.54 -6.56 -1.97
C VAL A 116 -0.05 -7.19 -3.23
N GLU A 117 -1.11 -8.01 -3.05
CA GLU A 117 -1.84 -8.65 -4.15
C GLU A 117 -3.27 -8.10 -4.29
N TYR A 118 -3.91 -7.75 -3.17
CA TYR A 118 -5.25 -7.17 -3.14
C TYR A 118 -5.22 -5.79 -2.52
N VAL A 119 -5.87 -4.83 -3.17
CA VAL A 119 -6.04 -3.45 -2.71
C VAL A 119 -7.52 -3.18 -2.50
N PHE A 120 -7.95 -3.02 -1.26
CA PHE A 120 -9.30 -2.60 -0.88
C PHE A 120 -9.31 -1.08 -0.72
N THR A 121 -10.14 -0.39 -1.50
CA THR A 121 -10.24 1.07 -1.47
C THR A 121 -11.67 1.50 -1.16
N ASP A 122 -11.83 2.55 -0.34
CA ASP A 122 -13.10 3.26 -0.29
C ASP A 122 -13.28 4.15 -1.54
N LYS A 123 -14.53 4.53 -1.82
CA LYS A 123 -14.88 5.41 -2.94
C LYS A 123 -14.83 6.88 -2.55
N THR A 124 -15.53 7.26 -1.48
CA THR A 124 -15.76 8.67 -1.12
C THR A 124 -14.55 9.19 -0.35
N GLY A 125 -14.02 10.35 -0.72
CA GLY A 125 -12.85 10.94 -0.05
C GLY A 125 -11.52 10.23 -0.29
N THR A 126 -11.56 9.00 -0.83
CA THR A 126 -10.39 8.22 -1.26
C THR A 126 -10.18 8.26 -2.78
N LEU A 127 -11.13 7.75 -3.57
CA LEU A 127 -11.07 7.87 -5.03
C LEU A 127 -11.59 9.22 -5.52
N THR A 128 -12.53 9.80 -4.78
CA THR A 128 -13.07 11.13 -5.04
C THR A 128 -12.49 12.17 -4.08
N GLU A 129 -12.53 13.44 -4.47
CA GLU A 129 -12.04 14.57 -3.66
C GLU A 129 -13.03 14.96 -2.55
N ASN A 130 -14.21 14.34 -2.52
CA ASN A 130 -15.34 14.74 -1.68
C ASN A 130 -15.68 16.24 -1.87
N ASN A 131 -15.45 16.74 -3.09
CA ASN A 131 -15.72 18.10 -3.50
C ASN A 131 -16.90 18.07 -4.48
N MET A 132 -18.07 18.39 -3.94
CA MET A 132 -19.34 18.28 -4.61
C MET A 132 -19.57 19.47 -5.55
N GLN A 133 -19.98 19.20 -6.78
CA GLN A 133 -20.32 20.25 -7.74
C GLN A 133 -21.71 20.04 -8.32
N PHE A 134 -22.53 21.09 -8.28
CA PHE A 134 -23.83 21.08 -8.94
C PHE A 134 -23.65 21.08 -10.46
N ILE A 135 -24.16 20.05 -11.13
CA ILE A 135 -24.04 19.86 -12.58
C ILE A 135 -25.34 20.21 -13.30
N GLU A 136 -26.47 19.75 -12.81
CA GLU A 136 -27.75 19.98 -13.47
C GLU A 136 -28.94 19.79 -12.51
N CYS A 137 -30.12 20.23 -12.95
CA CYS A 137 -31.38 19.86 -12.31
C CYS A 137 -32.46 19.56 -13.35
N CYS A 138 -33.44 18.74 -12.94
CA CYS A 138 -34.64 18.44 -13.68
C CYS A 138 -35.83 19.05 -12.94
N ILE A 139 -36.54 20.00 -13.55
CA ILE A 139 -37.69 20.71 -12.97
C ILE A 139 -38.91 20.42 -13.83
N ASP A 140 -39.96 19.86 -13.23
CA ASP A 140 -41.19 19.45 -13.92
C ASP A 140 -40.94 18.68 -15.25
N GLY A 141 -39.92 17.81 -15.26
CA GLY A 141 -39.54 17.00 -16.42
C GLY A 141 -38.57 17.66 -17.42
N HIS A 142 -38.23 18.93 -17.25
CA HIS A 142 -37.29 19.68 -18.10
C HIS A 142 -35.90 19.74 -17.47
N VAL A 143 -34.83 19.57 -18.26
CA VAL A 143 -33.44 19.57 -17.78
C VAL A 143 -32.79 20.95 -17.96
N TYR A 144 -32.17 21.43 -16.89
CA TYR A 144 -31.48 22.71 -16.81
C TYR A 144 -30.01 22.51 -16.41
N VAL A 145 -29.12 23.23 -17.07
CA VAL A 145 -27.66 23.20 -16.82
C VAL A 145 -27.18 24.62 -16.48
N PRO A 146 -26.33 24.81 -15.45
CA PRO A 146 -25.77 26.10 -15.04
C PRO A 146 -24.64 26.60 -15.98
N HIS A 147 -24.75 26.32 -17.28
CA HIS A 147 -23.78 26.66 -18.31
C HIS A 147 -24.52 27.06 -19.59
N ALA A 148 -24.00 28.06 -20.33
CA ALA A 148 -24.58 28.43 -21.62
C ALA A 148 -24.22 27.38 -22.68
N ILE A 149 -25.19 26.99 -23.50
CA ILE A 149 -25.03 26.05 -24.60
C ILE A 149 -24.94 26.86 -25.89
N CYS A 150 -23.75 26.88 -26.51
CA CYS A 150 -23.56 27.48 -27.83
C CYS A 150 -23.26 26.35 -28.84
N ASN A 151 -24.07 26.23 -29.90
CA ASN A 151 -23.91 25.22 -30.96
C ASN A 151 -23.79 23.76 -30.44
N GLY A 152 -24.53 23.40 -29.39
CA GLY A 152 -24.50 22.05 -28.80
C GLY A 152 -23.26 21.75 -27.94
N GLN A 153 -22.44 22.76 -27.62
CA GLN A 153 -21.32 22.65 -26.69
C GLN A 153 -21.54 23.53 -25.46
N ILE A 154 -21.26 22.95 -24.29
CA ILE A 154 -21.35 23.60 -22.99
C ILE A 154 -20.17 24.58 -22.86
N MET A 155 -20.45 25.87 -22.70
CA MET A 155 -19.44 26.92 -22.49
C MET A 155 -19.20 27.10 -20.97
N PRO A 156 -18.06 26.65 -20.42
CA PRO A 156 -17.76 26.86 -19.01
C PRO A 156 -17.45 28.33 -18.74
N GLY A 157 -18.06 28.91 -17.70
CA GLY A 157 -17.74 30.25 -17.18
C GLY A 157 -18.69 31.40 -17.56
N THR A 158 -19.76 31.14 -18.30
CA THR A 158 -20.84 32.11 -18.54
C THR A 158 -21.89 32.07 -17.44
N THR A 159 -22.30 33.23 -16.92
CA THR A 159 -23.47 33.38 -16.03
C THR A 159 -24.75 33.30 -16.86
N GLY A 160 -25.20 32.08 -17.16
CA GLY A 160 -26.38 31.83 -17.97
C GLY A 160 -26.92 30.42 -17.76
N ILE A 161 -28.22 30.27 -17.96
CA ILE A 161 -28.96 29.02 -17.86
C ILE A 161 -29.48 28.72 -19.25
N ASP A 162 -29.14 27.56 -19.79
CA ASP A 162 -29.79 27.07 -21.00
C ASP A 162 -30.58 25.80 -20.69
N MET A 163 -31.83 25.79 -21.16
CA MET A 163 -32.69 24.62 -21.15
C MET A 163 -32.26 23.74 -22.33
N ILE A 164 -31.99 22.45 -22.07
CA ILE A 164 -31.59 21.53 -23.15
C ILE A 164 -32.76 21.28 -24.11
N ASP A 165 -34.00 21.29 -23.59
CA ASP A 165 -35.22 20.93 -24.31
C ASP A 165 -36.14 22.15 -24.56
N SER A 166 -35.83 22.96 -25.59
CA SER A 166 -36.72 23.97 -26.22
C SER A 166 -37.19 25.17 -25.37
N SER A 167 -37.72 26.22 -26.04
CA SER A 167 -37.99 27.57 -25.51
C SER A 167 -38.93 27.62 -24.29
N PRO A 168 -38.72 28.58 -23.35
CA PRO A 168 -39.50 28.68 -22.13
C PRO A 168 -40.98 28.96 -22.43
N VAL A 169 -41.86 28.09 -21.94
CA VAL A 169 -43.31 28.34 -21.88
C VAL A 169 -43.58 29.17 -20.62
N GLU A 170 -44.33 30.28 -20.73
CA GLU A 170 -44.60 31.22 -19.62
C GLU A 170 -45.24 30.54 -18.38
N GLU A 171 -45.92 29.40 -18.55
CA GLU A 171 -46.51 28.61 -17.44
C GLU A 171 -45.46 27.87 -16.58
N GLY A 172 -44.22 27.68 -17.07
CA GLY A 172 -43.16 26.94 -16.34
C GLY A 172 -42.39 27.80 -15.33
N MET A 173 -42.43 29.12 -15.47
CA MET A 173 -41.56 30.04 -14.74
C MET A 173 -41.84 30.07 -13.23
N GLU A 174 -43.09 29.96 -12.81
CA GLU A 174 -43.46 29.87 -11.38
C GLU A 174 -42.92 28.58 -10.72
N SER A 175 -43.00 27.45 -11.43
CA SER A 175 -42.51 26.16 -10.92
C SER A 175 -40.99 26.12 -10.78
N GLU A 176 -40.29 26.79 -11.71
CA GLU A 176 -38.84 26.96 -11.73
C GLU A 176 -38.37 27.83 -10.56
N GLU A 177 -38.98 29.00 -10.35
CA GLU A 177 -38.65 29.85 -9.20
C GLU A 177 -38.90 29.15 -7.87
N LEU A 178 -40.00 28.41 -7.75
CA LEU A 178 -40.33 27.69 -6.54
C LEU A 178 -39.32 26.58 -6.24
N PHE A 179 -38.79 25.90 -7.26
CA PHE A 179 -37.71 24.92 -7.12
C PHE A 179 -36.41 25.56 -6.62
N PHE A 180 -36.01 26.71 -7.16
CA PHE A 180 -34.82 27.40 -6.69
C PHE A 180 -34.98 27.96 -5.28
N ARG A 181 -36.15 28.52 -4.95
CA ARG A 181 -36.51 28.91 -3.58
C ARG A 181 -36.41 27.71 -2.63
N ALA A 182 -36.94 26.55 -3.02
CA ALA A 182 -36.87 25.34 -2.21
C ALA A 182 -35.43 24.92 -1.89
N LEU A 183 -34.51 24.99 -2.87
CA LEU A 183 -33.09 24.67 -2.68
C LEU A 183 -32.34 25.69 -1.81
N CYS A 184 -32.66 26.97 -1.95
CA CYS A 184 -32.09 28.06 -1.12
C CYS A 184 -32.69 28.15 0.30
N LEU A 185 -33.82 27.47 0.57
CA LEU A 185 -34.47 27.50 1.88
C LEU A 185 -34.28 26.19 2.65
N CYS A 186 -34.34 25.05 1.97
CA CYS A 186 -34.26 23.74 2.60
C CYS A 186 -32.81 23.32 2.81
N HIS A 187 -32.06 23.98 3.69
CA HIS A 187 -30.68 23.62 4.03
C HIS A 187 -30.25 24.11 5.42
N THR A 188 -29.09 23.65 5.89
CA THR A 188 -28.47 24.14 7.15
C THR A 188 -27.21 24.98 6.94
N VAL A 189 -26.96 25.42 5.70
CA VAL A 189 -25.81 26.24 5.31
C VAL A 189 -25.79 27.57 6.06
N GLN A 190 -24.62 27.90 6.61
CA GLN A 190 -24.29 29.19 7.21
C GLN A 190 -23.42 29.99 6.25
N VAL A 191 -23.62 31.31 6.24
CA VAL A 191 -22.84 32.23 5.41
C VAL A 191 -21.82 32.92 6.28
N LYS A 192 -20.54 32.79 5.93
CA LYS A 192 -19.47 33.58 6.52
C LYS A 192 -19.22 34.79 5.61
N GLU A 193 -19.53 35.97 6.12
CA GLU A 193 -19.13 37.22 5.47
C GLU A 193 -17.61 37.37 5.64
N GLU A 194 -16.84 37.42 4.54
CA GLU A 194 -15.44 37.81 4.61
C GLU A 194 -15.38 39.29 5.00
N GLU A 195 -14.91 39.58 6.21
CA GLU A 195 -14.44 40.91 6.55
C GLU A 195 -13.18 41.18 5.72
N THR A 196 -13.34 41.72 4.52
CA THR A 196 -12.24 42.40 3.85
C THR A 196 -11.79 43.51 4.77
N ILE A 197 -10.60 43.35 5.36
CA ILE A 197 -9.93 44.40 6.14
C ILE A 197 -9.95 45.68 5.30
N ASP A 198 -10.75 46.63 5.76
CA ASP A 198 -10.87 47.98 5.21
C ASP A 198 -9.54 48.70 5.48
N GLY A 199 -8.58 48.50 4.58
CA GLY A 199 -7.24 49.06 4.71
C GLY A 199 -6.40 48.79 3.48
N ILE A 200 -6.23 49.82 2.66
CA ILE A 200 -5.22 49.93 1.59
C ILE A 200 -5.59 49.25 0.25
N LYS A 201 -6.74 49.58 -0.36
CA LYS A 201 -6.86 49.67 -1.85
C LYS A 201 -7.93 50.70 -2.28
N LYS A 202 -7.81 51.94 -1.82
CA LYS A 202 -8.43 53.09 -2.52
C LYS A 202 -7.47 53.56 -3.62
N GLY A 203 -7.57 52.95 -4.80
CA GLY A 203 -6.84 53.37 -5.99
C GLY A 203 -6.77 52.26 -7.03
N LEU A 204 -7.47 52.44 -8.16
CA LEU A 204 -7.59 51.54 -9.31
C LEU A 204 -8.49 50.29 -9.12
N GLN A 205 -9.81 50.49 -9.18
CA GLN A 205 -10.72 49.73 -10.06
C GLN A 205 -12.16 50.25 -9.93
N GLN A 206 -12.47 51.30 -10.70
CA GLN A 206 -13.85 51.51 -11.18
C GLN A 206 -13.99 50.67 -12.44
N CYS A 207 -14.47 49.42 -12.29
CA CYS A 207 -15.13 48.59 -13.32
C CYS A 207 -15.14 47.11 -12.86
N SER A 208 -16.01 46.79 -11.90
CA SER A 208 -16.75 45.53 -11.77
C SER A 208 -17.41 45.54 -10.40
N LYS A 209 -18.75 45.54 -10.35
CA LYS A 209 -19.50 45.13 -9.16
C LYS A 209 -19.29 43.61 -9.02
N SER A 210 -18.12 43.17 -8.55
CA SER A 210 -17.90 41.76 -8.24
C SER A 210 -18.55 41.48 -6.89
N SER A 211 -19.55 40.59 -6.91
CA SER A 211 -20.23 40.04 -5.74
C SER A 211 -19.28 39.85 -4.57
N SER A 212 -19.65 40.31 -3.37
CA SER A 212 -19.03 39.86 -2.13
C SER A 212 -18.87 38.34 -2.17
N SER A 213 -17.65 37.83 -1.98
CA SER A 213 -17.35 36.40 -1.90
C SER A 213 -17.92 35.84 -0.60
N SER A 214 -19.23 35.60 -0.57
CA SER A 214 -19.88 34.88 0.53
C SER A 214 -19.37 33.44 0.53
N VAL A 215 -18.70 33.03 1.60
CA VAL A 215 -18.25 31.64 1.79
C VAL A 215 -19.35 30.87 2.51
N TYR A 216 -19.84 29.80 1.86
CA TYR A 216 -20.87 28.93 2.42
C TYR A 216 -20.23 27.80 3.23
N ILE A 217 -20.73 27.56 4.43
CA ILE A 217 -20.23 26.51 5.33
C ILE A 217 -21.41 25.66 5.78
N SER A 218 -21.33 24.35 5.62
CA SER A 218 -22.31 23.38 6.13
C SER A 218 -21.62 22.11 6.60
N SER A 219 -22.34 21.29 7.36
CA SER A 219 -21.89 19.94 7.76
C SER A 219 -21.93 18.93 6.60
N SER A 220 -22.68 19.23 5.54
CA SER A 220 -22.77 18.40 4.34
C SER A 220 -22.28 19.19 3.11
N PRO A 221 -21.27 18.69 2.37
CA PRO A 221 -20.77 19.35 1.16
C PRO A 221 -21.81 19.36 0.03
N ASP A 222 -22.72 18.37 0.01
CA ASP A 222 -23.84 18.34 -0.94
C ASP A 222 -24.69 19.61 -0.84
N GLU A 223 -24.97 20.10 0.38
CA GLU A 223 -25.76 21.33 0.58
C GLU A 223 -25.03 22.58 0.11
N VAL A 224 -23.72 22.66 0.35
CA VAL A 224 -22.88 23.77 -0.09
C VAL A 224 -22.90 23.83 -1.62
N ALA A 225 -22.70 22.69 -2.28
CA ALA A 225 -22.73 22.60 -3.74
C ALA A 225 -24.07 23.02 -4.33
N LEU A 226 -25.19 22.66 -3.68
CA LEU A 226 -26.52 23.09 -4.11
C LEU A 226 -26.70 24.60 -4.02
N VAL A 227 -26.36 25.21 -2.88
CA VAL A 227 -26.50 26.67 -2.68
C VAL A 227 -25.56 27.46 -3.62
N GLU A 228 -24.33 27.00 -3.80
CA GLU A 228 -23.41 27.57 -4.79
C GLU A 228 -23.92 27.40 -6.21
N GLY A 229 -24.53 26.26 -6.54
CA GLY A 229 -25.22 26.02 -7.79
C GLY A 229 -26.33 27.03 -8.02
N MET A 230 -27.19 27.26 -7.02
CA MET A 230 -28.28 28.24 -7.12
C MET A 230 -27.78 29.66 -7.31
N LYS A 231 -26.68 30.03 -6.63
CA LYS A 231 -26.01 31.32 -6.83
C LYS A 231 -25.60 31.55 -8.29
N ARG A 232 -25.13 30.50 -8.97
CA ARG A 232 -24.80 30.55 -10.41
C ARG A 232 -26.05 30.69 -11.30
N LEU A 233 -27.20 30.18 -10.83
CA LEU A 233 -28.51 30.29 -11.49
C LEU A 233 -29.27 31.60 -11.17
N GLY A 234 -28.63 32.55 -10.50
CA GLY A 234 -29.20 33.87 -10.18
C GLY A 234 -30.04 33.91 -8.91
N PHE A 235 -30.05 32.86 -8.09
CA PHE A 235 -30.67 32.85 -6.76
C PHE A 235 -29.58 32.79 -5.69
N THR A 236 -29.36 33.89 -4.98
CA THR A 236 -28.30 33.96 -3.97
C THR A 236 -28.89 33.91 -2.57
N TYR A 237 -28.55 32.87 -1.81
CA TYR A 237 -28.82 32.86 -0.38
C TYR A 237 -27.85 33.82 0.34
N LEU A 238 -28.41 34.78 1.07
CA LEU A 238 -27.65 35.85 1.71
C LEU A 238 -27.27 35.50 3.15
N ARG A 239 -28.28 35.23 4.01
CA ARG A 239 -28.09 34.93 5.44
C ARG A 239 -29.40 34.54 6.14
N LEU A 240 -29.26 34.00 7.34
CA LEU A 240 -30.34 33.84 8.33
C LEU A 240 -30.17 34.92 9.41
N LYS A 241 -31.13 35.84 9.55
CA LYS A 241 -31.11 36.91 10.56
C LYS A 241 -32.45 37.00 11.27
N ASP A 242 -32.43 36.98 12.61
CA ASP A 242 -33.64 37.12 13.45
C ASP A 242 -34.77 36.14 13.06
N SER A 243 -34.41 34.89 12.74
CA SER A 243 -35.31 33.84 12.19
C SER A 243 -35.84 34.10 10.76
N TYR A 244 -35.36 35.10 10.05
CA TYR A 244 -35.68 35.32 8.64
C TYR A 244 -34.53 34.89 7.73
N MET A 245 -34.83 34.02 6.76
CA MET A 245 -33.94 33.67 5.66
C MET A 245 -34.10 34.71 4.55
N GLU A 246 -33.00 35.38 4.19
CA GLU A 246 -32.94 36.37 3.12
C GLU A 246 -32.38 35.73 1.84
N ILE A 247 -33.14 35.79 0.74
CA ILE A 247 -32.74 35.30 -0.59
C ILE A 247 -32.81 36.46 -1.57
N GLN A 248 -31.81 36.58 -2.44
CA GLN A 248 -31.84 37.48 -3.59
C GLN A 248 -32.30 36.71 -4.82
N ASN A 249 -33.39 37.17 -5.44
CA ASN A 249 -33.90 36.58 -6.68
C ASN A 249 -33.17 37.10 -7.93
N ARG A 250 -33.54 36.61 -9.12
CA ARG A 250 -32.93 37.02 -10.40
C ARG A 250 -33.10 38.51 -10.73
N GLU A 251 -34.10 39.17 -10.15
CA GLU A 251 -34.37 40.60 -10.35
C GLU A 251 -33.63 41.48 -9.32
N ASP A 252 -32.65 40.93 -8.60
CA ASP A 252 -31.93 41.59 -7.50
C ASP A 252 -32.83 42.06 -6.34
N SER A 253 -34.04 41.52 -6.23
CA SER A 253 -34.94 41.79 -5.10
C SER A 253 -34.69 40.82 -3.95
N ILE A 254 -34.75 41.34 -2.72
CA ILE A 254 -34.55 40.55 -1.50
C ILE A 254 -35.90 40.01 -1.02
N GLU A 255 -36.06 38.70 -1.09
CA GLU A 255 -37.18 37.95 -0.53
C GLU A 255 -36.86 37.51 0.90
N ARG A 256 -37.84 37.64 1.80
CA ARG A 256 -37.70 37.26 3.22
C ARG A 256 -38.69 36.16 3.57
N PHE A 257 -38.17 35.06 4.10
CA PHE A 257 -38.95 33.93 4.60
C PHE A 257 -38.72 33.75 6.09
N GLU A 258 -39.78 33.71 6.88
CA GLU A 258 -39.70 33.42 8.32
C GLU A 258 -39.50 31.91 8.50
N LEU A 259 -38.38 31.50 9.09
CA LEU A 259 -38.03 30.12 9.38
C LEU A 259 -38.80 29.68 10.63
N MET A 260 -39.76 28.76 10.45
CA MET A 260 -40.60 28.28 11.56
C MET A 260 -39.97 27.06 12.24
N GLU A 261 -39.64 26.03 11.46
CA GLU A 261 -39.10 24.77 11.96
C GLU A 261 -38.17 24.10 10.94
N VAL A 262 -37.15 23.41 11.44
CA VAL A 262 -36.24 22.57 10.65
C VAL A 262 -36.38 21.12 11.10
N LEU A 263 -36.80 20.26 10.19
CA LEU A 263 -36.78 18.82 10.38
C LEU A 263 -35.41 18.34 9.91
N SER A 264 -34.50 18.13 10.85
CA SER A 264 -33.09 17.81 10.62
C SER A 264 -32.90 16.46 9.94
N PHE A 265 -32.02 16.37 8.94
CA PHE A 265 -31.72 15.11 8.23
C PHE A 265 -31.47 13.95 9.19
N ASP A 266 -32.01 12.78 8.86
CA ASP A 266 -31.77 11.54 9.59
C ASP A 266 -31.45 10.41 8.59
N SER A 267 -30.52 9.54 8.96
CA SER A 267 -29.94 8.51 8.07
C SER A 267 -30.90 7.37 7.76
N VAL A 268 -31.91 7.15 8.61
CA VAL A 268 -32.98 6.17 8.38
C VAL A 268 -33.99 6.75 7.40
N ARG A 269 -34.43 8.01 7.61
CA ARG A 269 -35.44 8.66 6.75
C ARG A 269 -34.89 9.18 5.42
N ARG A 270 -33.58 9.49 5.35
CA ARG A 270 -32.82 9.94 4.18
C ARG A 270 -33.39 11.18 3.48
N ARG A 271 -33.92 12.11 4.27
CA ARG A 271 -34.48 13.39 3.80
C ARG A 271 -34.42 14.46 4.88
N MET A 272 -34.51 15.72 4.46
CA MET A 272 -34.57 16.92 5.29
C MET A 272 -35.75 17.76 4.85
N SER A 273 -36.41 18.42 5.80
CA SER A 273 -37.49 19.36 5.47
C SER A 273 -37.38 20.64 6.28
N VAL A 274 -37.90 21.73 5.74
CA VAL A 274 -37.97 23.03 6.41
C VAL A 274 -39.38 23.59 6.23
N ILE A 275 -39.94 24.11 7.33
CA ILE A 275 -41.20 24.84 7.32
C ILE A 275 -40.89 26.33 7.38
N VAL A 276 -41.33 27.04 6.36
CA VAL A 276 -41.16 28.50 6.24
C VAL A 276 -42.50 29.18 6.03
N ARG A 277 -42.57 30.45 6.44
CA ARG A 277 -43.69 31.34 6.14
C ARG A 277 -43.22 32.43 5.17
N SER A 278 -43.94 32.54 4.06
CA SER A 278 -43.71 33.56 3.04
C SER A 278 -44.15 34.94 3.51
N HIS A 279 -43.64 36.00 2.87
CA HIS A 279 -44.13 37.37 3.04
C HIS A 279 -45.62 37.52 2.68
N THR A 280 -46.16 36.64 1.83
CA THR A 280 -47.60 36.58 1.49
C THR A 280 -48.46 36.01 2.63
N GLY A 281 -47.83 35.40 3.65
CA GLY A 281 -48.50 34.77 4.78
C GLY A 281 -48.74 33.27 4.60
N ASP A 282 -48.39 32.69 3.46
CA ASP A 282 -48.52 31.26 3.17
C ASP A 282 -47.43 30.44 3.88
N TYR A 283 -47.79 29.23 4.33
CA TYR A 283 -46.86 28.28 4.95
C TYR A 283 -46.43 27.22 3.93
N TYR A 284 -45.12 27.07 3.75
CA TYR A 284 -44.51 26.10 2.85
C TYR A 284 -43.70 25.10 3.66
N LEU A 285 -43.92 23.81 3.41
CA LEU A 285 -43.03 22.73 3.81
C LEU A 285 -42.21 22.34 2.57
N PHE A 286 -40.93 22.68 2.56
CA PHE A 286 -39.98 22.20 1.54
C PHE A 286 -39.30 20.94 2.04
N CYS A 287 -39.19 19.93 1.20
CA CYS A 287 -38.57 18.65 1.51
C CYS A 287 -37.58 18.27 0.41
N LYS A 288 -36.35 17.94 0.79
CA LYS A 288 -35.33 17.39 -0.10
C LYS A 288 -34.81 16.05 0.43
N GLY A 289 -34.58 15.09 -0.44
CA GLY A 289 -34.07 13.79 -0.01
C GLY A 289 -33.85 12.79 -1.13
N ALA A 290 -33.57 11.55 -0.75
CA ALA A 290 -33.43 10.46 -1.69
C ALA A 290 -34.74 10.20 -2.45
N ASP A 291 -34.63 9.88 -3.73
CA ASP A 291 -35.68 9.34 -4.60
C ASP A 291 -36.55 8.27 -3.92
N SER A 292 -35.94 7.27 -3.28
CA SER A 292 -36.65 6.20 -2.58
C SER A 292 -37.48 6.68 -1.38
N SER A 293 -37.12 7.83 -0.80
CA SER A 293 -37.80 8.40 0.36
C SER A 293 -38.88 9.41 -0.04
N ILE A 294 -38.64 10.17 -1.10
CA ILE A 294 -39.55 11.22 -1.59
C ILE A 294 -40.67 10.63 -2.46
N PHE A 295 -40.35 9.79 -3.45
CA PHE A 295 -41.37 9.28 -4.40
C PHE A 295 -42.59 8.62 -3.75
N PRO A 296 -42.46 7.81 -2.67
CA PRO A 296 -43.62 7.20 -2.01
C PRO A 296 -44.55 8.20 -1.32
N ARG A 297 -44.09 9.43 -1.06
CA ARG A 297 -44.81 10.49 -0.33
C ARG A 297 -45.40 11.55 -1.26
N VAL A 298 -45.19 11.42 -2.58
CA VAL A 298 -45.66 12.38 -3.57
C VAL A 298 -47.05 11.99 -4.08
N ILE A 299 -47.98 12.94 -4.08
CA ILE A 299 -49.35 12.79 -4.62
C ILE A 299 -49.54 13.46 -5.98
N LYS A 300 -48.74 14.47 -6.32
CA LYS A 300 -48.88 15.29 -7.53
C LYS A 300 -47.51 15.68 -8.11
N GLY A 301 -47.41 15.73 -9.44
CA GLY A 301 -46.19 16.10 -10.19
C GLY A 301 -45.84 15.07 -11.27
N LYS A 302 -44.89 15.38 -12.16
CA LYS A 302 -44.44 14.48 -13.24
C LYS A 302 -43.44 13.42 -12.73
N VAL A 303 -43.91 12.54 -11.84
CA VAL A 303 -43.07 11.54 -11.14
C VAL A 303 -42.31 10.62 -12.10
N GLU A 304 -42.98 10.10 -13.15
CA GLU A 304 -42.36 9.18 -14.11
C GLU A 304 -41.19 9.83 -14.87
N GLN A 305 -41.36 11.07 -15.36
CA GLN A 305 -40.31 11.77 -16.11
C GLN A 305 -39.11 12.10 -15.22
N VAL A 306 -39.36 12.62 -14.01
CA VAL A 306 -38.30 12.94 -13.05
C VAL A 306 -37.59 11.66 -12.58
N ARG A 307 -38.33 10.56 -12.37
CA ARG A 307 -37.75 9.25 -12.03
C ARG A 307 -36.81 8.77 -13.14
N ALA A 308 -37.25 8.81 -14.40
CA ALA A 308 -36.42 8.42 -15.53
C ALA A 308 -35.13 9.27 -15.62
N ARG A 309 -35.22 10.59 -15.35
CA ARG A 309 -34.02 11.46 -15.32
C ARG A 309 -33.11 11.15 -14.13
N VAL A 310 -33.67 10.90 -12.94
CA VAL A 310 -32.90 10.51 -11.74
C VAL A 310 -32.13 9.21 -11.99
N GLU A 311 -32.77 8.22 -12.60
CA GLU A 311 -32.12 6.95 -12.96
C GLU A 311 -31.00 7.17 -13.99
N HIS A 312 -31.23 8.01 -15.00
CA HIS A 312 -30.20 8.37 -15.99
C HIS A 312 -29.00 9.07 -15.34
N ASN A 313 -29.24 10.07 -14.49
CA ASN A 313 -28.20 10.82 -13.80
C ASN A 313 -27.38 9.93 -12.86
N ALA A 314 -28.03 8.94 -12.23
CA ALA A 314 -27.34 7.95 -11.41
C ALA A 314 -26.40 7.06 -12.24
N VAL A 315 -26.77 6.72 -13.49
CA VAL A 315 -25.91 5.99 -14.44
C VAL A 315 -24.73 6.83 -14.90
N GLU A 316 -24.89 8.14 -15.03
CA GLU A 316 -23.78 9.08 -15.30
C GLU A 316 -22.87 9.31 -14.08
N GLY A 317 -23.21 8.76 -12.91
CA GLY A 317 -22.41 8.87 -11.69
C GLY A 317 -22.71 10.10 -10.86
N LEU A 318 -23.80 10.82 -11.18
CA LEU A 318 -24.24 11.98 -10.42
C LEU A 318 -25.05 11.53 -9.20
N ARG A 319 -24.83 12.20 -8.07
CA ARG A 319 -25.67 12.09 -6.87
C ARG A 319 -26.95 12.87 -7.09
N THR A 320 -28.08 12.19 -6.96
CA THR A 320 -29.40 12.78 -7.21
C THR A 320 -30.17 13.03 -5.92
N LEU A 321 -30.77 14.21 -5.78
CA LEU A 321 -31.71 14.52 -4.70
C LEU A 321 -33.04 14.98 -5.29
N CYS A 322 -34.15 14.40 -4.83
CA CYS A 322 -35.49 14.83 -5.20
C CYS A 322 -35.91 15.99 -4.29
N VAL A 323 -36.60 16.97 -4.87
CA VAL A 323 -37.13 18.14 -4.18
C VAL A 323 -38.64 18.17 -4.35
N ALA A 324 -39.35 18.26 -3.24
CA ALA A 324 -40.79 18.32 -3.19
C ALA A 324 -41.24 19.38 -2.17
N TYR A 325 -42.48 19.82 -2.29
CA TYR A 325 -43.04 20.80 -1.37
C TYR A 325 -44.50 20.48 -1.03
N LYS A 326 -45.00 21.08 0.05
CA LYS A 326 -46.41 21.04 0.44
C LYS A 326 -46.81 22.40 0.98
N MET A 327 -47.95 22.91 0.52
CA MET A 327 -48.57 24.10 1.12
C MET A 327 -49.39 23.66 2.33
N LEU A 328 -49.12 24.27 3.48
CA LEU A 328 -49.82 23.99 4.73
C LEU A 328 -50.88 25.06 4.98
N LYS A 329 -52.11 24.63 5.29
CA LYS A 329 -53.11 25.56 5.83
C LYS A 329 -52.74 25.94 7.24
N LYS A 330 -53.21 27.11 7.70
CA LYS A 330 -52.94 27.59 9.06
C LYS A 330 -53.35 26.57 10.14
N ASP A 331 -54.50 25.94 9.99
CA ASP A 331 -55.00 24.93 10.94
C ASP A 331 -54.14 23.66 10.95
N GLU A 332 -53.64 23.24 9.78
CA GLU A 332 -52.72 22.11 9.65
C GLU A 332 -51.38 22.44 10.30
N TYR A 333 -50.83 23.62 10.05
CA TYR A 333 -49.59 24.09 10.68
C TYR A 333 -49.70 24.12 12.21
N GLU A 334 -50.82 24.62 12.77
CA GLU A 334 -51.04 24.61 14.22
C GLU A 334 -51.13 23.18 14.80
N SER A 335 -51.64 22.22 14.03
CA SER A 335 -51.63 20.80 14.40
C SER A 335 -50.21 20.23 14.39
N VAL A 336 -49.45 20.51 13.32
CA VAL A 336 -48.04 20.12 13.16
C VAL A 336 -47.19 20.65 14.32
N CYS A 337 -47.34 21.93 14.67
CA CYS A 337 -46.65 22.53 15.82
C CYS A 337 -46.98 21.82 17.14
N ARG A 338 -48.25 21.46 17.37
CA ARG A 338 -48.66 20.73 18.57
C ARG A 338 -48.02 19.34 18.62
N GLN A 339 -48.06 18.59 17.53
CA GLN A 339 -47.42 17.28 17.42
C GLN A 339 -45.90 17.37 17.65
N LEU A 340 -45.21 18.27 16.94
CA LEU A 340 -43.76 18.47 17.10
C LEU A 340 -43.38 18.89 18.52
N ASN A 341 -44.09 19.85 19.12
CA ASN A 341 -43.81 20.28 20.49
C ASN A 341 -44.03 19.13 21.49
N SER A 342 -45.08 18.33 21.30
CA SER A 342 -45.33 17.15 22.14
C SER A 342 -44.20 16.10 22.04
N ALA A 343 -43.66 15.89 20.84
CA ALA A 343 -42.55 14.98 20.60
C ALA A 343 -41.23 15.53 21.16
N LYS A 344 -40.94 16.83 20.97
CA LYS A 344 -39.75 17.51 21.49
C LYS A 344 -39.69 17.53 23.01
N LEU A 345 -40.84 17.71 23.67
CA LEU A 345 -40.97 17.74 25.14
C LEU A 345 -41.05 16.35 25.78
N ALA A 346 -41.10 15.27 25.00
CA ALA A 346 -41.16 13.92 25.53
C ALA A 346 -39.87 13.54 26.28
N LEU A 347 -40.01 13.05 27.52
CA LEU A 347 -38.88 12.60 28.36
C LEU A 347 -38.38 11.20 28.00
N HIS A 348 -39.25 10.35 27.44
CA HIS A 348 -38.95 8.97 27.03
C HIS A 348 -39.19 8.79 25.54
N ASP A 349 -38.29 8.04 24.89
CA ASP A 349 -38.30 7.70 23.46
C ASP A 349 -38.45 8.93 22.54
N ARG A 350 -37.81 10.04 22.91
CA ARG A 350 -37.90 11.32 22.21
C ARG A 350 -37.55 11.20 20.73
N GLU A 351 -36.45 10.53 20.40
CA GLU A 351 -35.99 10.35 19.02
C GLU A 351 -37.00 9.57 18.17
N LYS A 352 -37.58 8.49 18.73
CA LYS A 352 -38.59 7.68 18.04
C LYS A 352 -39.88 8.48 17.79
N LYS A 353 -40.38 9.19 18.80
CA LYS A 353 -41.58 10.04 18.66
C LYS A 353 -41.38 11.19 17.68
N LEU A 354 -40.18 11.77 17.64
CA LEU A 354 -39.83 12.78 16.65
C LEU A 354 -39.80 12.20 15.23
N ALA A 355 -39.21 11.01 15.05
CA ALA A 355 -39.19 10.34 13.76
C ALA A 355 -40.61 10.01 13.27
N GLU A 356 -41.48 9.51 14.14
CA GLU A 356 -42.90 9.26 13.83
C GLU A 356 -43.63 10.55 13.43
N ALA A 357 -43.44 11.65 14.18
CA ALA A 357 -44.02 12.94 13.86
C ALA A 357 -43.53 13.48 12.51
N TYR A 358 -42.22 13.39 12.23
CA TYR A 358 -41.66 13.79 10.94
C TYR A 358 -42.25 13.01 9.78
N ASP A 359 -42.42 11.69 9.93
CA ASP A 359 -42.98 10.82 8.90
C ASP A 359 -44.45 11.13 8.58
N GLU A 360 -45.23 11.57 9.56
CA GLU A 360 -46.63 12.00 9.40
C GLU A 360 -46.73 13.37 8.70
N ILE A 361 -45.88 14.34 9.11
CA ILE A 361 -45.87 15.70 8.55
C ILE A 361 -45.48 15.69 7.06
N GLU A 362 -44.55 14.82 6.68
CA GLU A 362 -43.94 14.76 5.34
C GLU A 362 -44.74 13.90 4.34
N GLN A 363 -46.02 13.60 4.61
CA GLN A 363 -46.94 12.96 3.67
C GLN A 363 -47.59 13.98 2.71
N ASP A 364 -48.10 13.49 1.57
CA ASP A 364 -48.86 14.27 0.59
C ASP A 364 -48.09 15.44 -0.03
N LEU A 365 -46.85 15.17 -0.46
CA LEU A 365 -45.97 16.16 -1.10
C LEU A 365 -46.29 16.33 -2.60
N ILE A 366 -45.95 17.49 -3.16
CA ILE A 366 -45.97 17.80 -4.59
C ILE A 366 -44.51 17.82 -5.08
N LEU A 367 -44.18 16.99 -6.06
CA LEU A 367 -42.83 16.92 -6.62
C LEU A 367 -42.54 18.15 -7.48
N LEU A 368 -41.43 18.84 -7.20
CA LEU A 368 -40.93 19.93 -8.03
C LEU A 368 -39.93 19.42 -9.06
N GLY A 369 -39.03 18.54 -8.65
CA GLY A 369 -37.95 18.09 -9.51
C GLY A 369 -36.87 17.30 -8.79
N ALA A 370 -35.71 17.21 -9.42
CA ALA A 370 -34.51 16.59 -8.86
C ALA A 370 -33.24 17.37 -9.23
N THR A 371 -32.23 17.32 -8.37
CA THR A 371 -30.90 17.88 -8.62
C THR A 371 -29.89 16.77 -8.88
N ALA A 372 -28.80 17.11 -9.57
CA ALA A 372 -27.68 16.21 -9.83
C ALA A 372 -26.35 16.90 -9.47
N VAL A 373 -25.58 16.23 -8.62
CA VAL A 373 -24.31 16.73 -8.07
C VAL A 373 -23.21 15.72 -8.37
N GLU A 374 -22.11 16.16 -8.95
CA GLU A 374 -20.94 15.33 -9.24
C GLU A 374 -19.95 15.34 -8.08
N ASP A 375 -19.43 14.16 -7.75
CA ASP A 375 -18.32 13.95 -6.84
C ASP A 375 -17.07 13.61 -7.67
N ARG A 376 -16.19 14.60 -7.87
CA ARG A 376 -15.07 14.47 -8.80
C ARG A 376 -14.01 13.49 -8.28
N LEU A 377 -13.45 12.71 -9.20
CA LEU A 377 -12.28 11.86 -8.94
C LEU A 377 -11.06 12.71 -8.56
N GLN A 378 -10.22 12.18 -7.66
CA GLN A 378 -8.93 12.77 -7.36
C GLN A 378 -8.02 12.80 -8.59
N GLU A 379 -7.12 13.78 -8.62
CA GLU A 379 -6.08 13.90 -9.64
C GLU A 379 -5.34 12.56 -9.84
N LYS A 380 -5.29 12.07 -11.09
CA LYS A 380 -4.59 10.82 -11.47
C LYS A 380 -5.06 9.55 -10.75
N ALA A 381 -6.28 9.54 -10.18
CA ALA A 381 -6.86 8.32 -9.60
C ALA A 381 -6.95 7.18 -10.64
N ALA A 382 -7.42 7.48 -11.86
CA ALA A 382 -7.52 6.50 -12.94
C ALA A 382 -6.16 5.94 -13.39
N ASP A 383 -5.15 6.80 -13.55
CA ASP A 383 -3.78 6.37 -13.89
C ASP A 383 -3.18 5.47 -12.81
N THR A 384 -3.50 5.76 -11.54
CA THR A 384 -3.05 4.95 -10.40
C THR A 384 -3.68 3.56 -10.45
N ILE A 385 -5.01 3.45 -10.55
CA ILE A 385 -5.72 2.16 -10.64
C ILE A 385 -5.24 1.35 -11.86
N GLU A 386 -5.10 1.98 -13.02
CA GLU A 386 -4.60 1.32 -14.23
C GLU A 386 -3.18 0.78 -14.03
N SER A 387 -2.33 1.51 -13.30
CA SER A 387 -0.97 1.06 -12.98
C SER A 387 -0.96 -0.11 -12.00
N LEU A 388 -1.86 -0.12 -11.02
CA LEU A 388 -2.01 -1.24 -10.07
C LEU A 388 -2.51 -2.51 -10.77
N HIS A 389 -3.47 -2.39 -11.68
CA HIS A 389 -3.91 -3.52 -12.52
C HIS A 389 -2.78 -4.06 -13.39
N LYS A 390 -1.99 -3.20 -14.04
CA LYS A 390 -0.80 -3.61 -14.82
C LYS A 390 0.27 -4.26 -13.95
N ALA A 391 0.36 -3.90 -12.68
CA ALA A 391 1.23 -4.54 -11.70
C ALA A 391 0.72 -5.92 -11.21
N GLY A 392 -0.45 -6.36 -11.68
CA GLY A 392 -1.05 -7.64 -11.32
C GLY A 392 -1.81 -7.63 -9.99
N MET A 393 -2.08 -6.45 -9.42
CA MET A 393 -2.89 -6.31 -8.21
C MET A 393 -4.39 -6.30 -8.55
N LYS A 394 -5.20 -6.88 -7.67
CA LYS A 394 -6.66 -6.80 -7.77
C LYS A 394 -7.17 -5.67 -6.90
N VAL A 395 -7.82 -4.69 -7.53
CA VAL A 395 -8.36 -3.51 -6.84
C VAL A 395 -9.86 -3.73 -6.61
N TRP A 396 -10.28 -3.62 -5.36
CA TRP A 396 -11.66 -3.84 -4.92
C TRP A 396 -12.18 -2.57 -4.26
N VAL A 397 -13.34 -2.10 -4.71
CA VAL A 397 -13.97 -0.88 -4.17
C VAL A 397 -15.05 -1.29 -3.19
N LEU A 398 -14.92 -0.86 -1.93
CA LEU A 398 -15.87 -1.16 -0.85
C LEU A 398 -16.54 0.13 -0.38
N THR A 399 -17.78 0.39 -0.80
CA THR A 399 -18.45 1.69 -0.57
C THR A 399 -19.84 1.56 0.07
N GLY A 400 -20.24 2.60 0.79
CA GLY A 400 -21.60 2.79 1.31
C GLY A 400 -22.59 3.32 0.27
N ASP A 401 -22.12 3.72 -0.92
CA ASP A 401 -22.92 4.37 -1.94
C ASP A 401 -23.88 3.43 -2.69
N LYS A 402 -24.79 4.04 -3.46
CA LYS A 402 -25.66 3.32 -4.41
C LYS A 402 -24.83 2.61 -5.48
N MET A 403 -25.38 1.52 -6.00
CA MET A 403 -24.73 0.68 -6.99
C MET A 403 -24.39 1.46 -8.27
N GLU A 404 -25.34 2.25 -8.76
CA GLU A 404 -25.26 2.97 -10.03
C GLU A 404 -24.14 4.01 -9.98
N THR A 405 -24.13 4.85 -8.94
CA THR A 405 -23.10 5.87 -8.71
C THR A 405 -21.71 5.25 -8.51
N ALA A 406 -21.63 4.15 -7.76
CA ALA A 406 -20.37 3.47 -7.53
C ALA A 406 -19.84 2.80 -8.80
N ALA A 407 -20.72 2.20 -9.62
CA ALA A 407 -20.36 1.62 -10.91
C ALA A 407 -19.86 2.69 -11.89
N ALA A 408 -20.54 3.84 -11.97
CA ALA A 408 -20.09 4.98 -12.78
C ALA A 408 -18.71 5.49 -12.35
N THR A 409 -18.47 5.59 -11.03
CA THR A 409 -17.14 5.94 -10.48
C THR A 409 -16.08 4.90 -10.89
N CYS A 410 -16.41 3.61 -10.88
CA CYS A 410 -15.52 2.54 -11.31
C CYS A 410 -15.20 2.58 -12.82
N TYR A 411 -16.16 2.98 -13.66
CA TYR A 411 -15.90 3.23 -15.09
C TYR A 411 -15.03 4.48 -15.29
N ALA A 412 -15.30 5.55 -14.56
CA ALA A 412 -14.52 6.80 -14.63
C ALA A 412 -13.08 6.59 -14.15
N SER A 413 -12.88 5.77 -13.13
CA SER A 413 -11.56 5.40 -12.59
C SER A 413 -10.84 4.31 -13.41
N ARG A 414 -11.46 3.81 -14.49
CA ARG A 414 -10.97 2.70 -15.32
C ARG A 414 -10.72 1.41 -14.55
N LEU A 415 -11.42 1.21 -13.44
CA LEU A 415 -11.48 -0.08 -12.76
C LEU A 415 -12.28 -1.10 -13.58
N PHE A 416 -13.43 -0.67 -14.11
CA PHE A 416 -14.18 -1.44 -15.11
C PHE A 416 -13.87 -0.88 -16.50
N HIS A 417 -13.44 -1.75 -17.40
CA HIS A 417 -13.30 -1.41 -18.80
C HIS A 417 -14.64 -1.60 -19.53
N ARG A 418 -14.81 -0.95 -20.69
CA ARG A 418 -16.03 -1.11 -21.51
C ARG A 418 -16.25 -2.54 -22.00
N ASN A 419 -15.19 -3.34 -22.07
CA ASN A 419 -15.24 -4.74 -22.47
C ASN A 419 -15.35 -5.70 -21.27
N THR A 420 -15.35 -5.19 -20.03
CA THR A 420 -15.48 -6.01 -18.82
C THR A 420 -16.94 -6.47 -18.69
N GLN A 421 -17.15 -7.78 -18.60
CA GLN A 421 -18.46 -8.36 -18.36
C GLN A 421 -18.80 -8.28 -16.87
N ILE A 422 -19.87 -7.55 -16.54
CA ILE A 422 -20.28 -7.34 -15.15
C ILE A 422 -21.21 -8.47 -14.71
N LEU A 423 -20.83 -9.11 -13.61
CA LEU A 423 -21.62 -10.09 -12.87
C LEU A 423 -22.28 -9.39 -11.69
N GLU A 424 -23.59 -9.54 -11.55
CA GLU A 424 -24.36 -8.86 -10.50
C GLU A 424 -24.91 -9.85 -9.49
N LEU A 425 -24.56 -9.66 -8.22
CA LEU A 425 -25.10 -10.39 -7.07
C LEU A 425 -25.85 -9.41 -6.18
N THR A 426 -27.04 -9.01 -6.61
CA THR A 426 -27.86 -7.99 -5.94
C THR A 426 -29.15 -8.56 -5.36
N THR A 427 -29.71 -7.89 -4.35
CA THR A 427 -31.00 -8.28 -3.74
C THR A 427 -32.10 -8.47 -4.77
N LYS A 428 -32.20 -7.56 -5.75
CA LYS A 428 -33.18 -7.64 -6.84
C LYS A 428 -33.11 -8.98 -7.58
N ARG A 429 -31.90 -9.44 -7.93
CA ARG A 429 -31.72 -10.75 -8.59
C ARG A 429 -32.03 -11.93 -7.67
N THR A 430 -31.69 -11.83 -6.38
CA THR A 430 -32.01 -12.89 -5.41
C THR A 430 -33.48 -12.94 -4.99
N GLU A 431 -34.27 -11.89 -5.27
CA GLU A 431 -35.73 -11.93 -5.12
C GLU A 431 -36.37 -12.67 -6.31
N GLU A 432 -35.78 -12.58 -7.50
CA GLU A 432 -36.24 -13.27 -8.71
C GLU A 432 -35.81 -14.74 -8.77
N GLN A 433 -34.64 -15.09 -8.23
CA GLN A 433 -34.05 -16.43 -8.25
C GLN A 433 -33.45 -16.80 -6.88
N SER A 434 -33.42 -18.09 -6.54
CA SER A 434 -32.81 -18.52 -5.28
C SER A 434 -31.31 -18.17 -5.25
N LEU A 435 -30.81 -17.72 -4.09
CA LEU A 435 -29.40 -17.36 -3.92
C LEU A 435 -28.43 -18.50 -4.29
N HIS A 436 -28.86 -19.75 -4.10
CA HIS A 436 -28.09 -20.93 -4.51
C HIS A 436 -27.89 -20.98 -6.02
N ASP A 437 -28.97 -20.80 -6.77
CA ASP A 437 -28.97 -20.92 -8.24
C ASP A 437 -28.12 -19.81 -8.86
N VAL A 438 -28.26 -18.57 -8.37
CA VAL A 438 -27.48 -17.41 -8.85
C VAL A 438 -25.99 -17.63 -8.60
N LEU A 439 -25.59 -18.04 -7.39
CA LEU A 439 -24.17 -18.29 -7.08
C LEU A 439 -23.59 -19.42 -7.94
N PHE A 440 -24.35 -20.49 -8.16
CA PHE A 440 -23.90 -21.62 -8.97
C PHE A 440 -23.79 -21.25 -10.45
N GLU A 441 -24.74 -20.47 -10.98
CA GLU A 441 -24.71 -19.94 -12.35
C GLU A 441 -23.49 -19.04 -12.57
N LEU A 442 -23.25 -18.10 -11.64
CA LEU A 442 -22.09 -17.21 -11.70
C LEU A 442 -20.78 -17.99 -11.61
N SER A 443 -20.68 -18.93 -10.67
CA SER A 443 -19.50 -19.80 -10.55
C SER A 443 -19.24 -20.58 -11.84
N ARG A 444 -20.28 -21.15 -12.46
CA ARG A 444 -20.17 -21.87 -13.72
C ARG A 444 -19.70 -20.97 -14.87
N THR A 445 -20.26 -19.77 -14.98
CA THR A 445 -19.90 -18.78 -16.01
C THR A 445 -18.41 -18.44 -15.93
N VAL A 446 -17.93 -18.21 -14.71
CA VAL A 446 -16.53 -17.88 -14.44
C VAL A 446 -15.59 -19.09 -14.67
N HIS A 447 -16.00 -20.30 -14.26
CA HIS A 447 -15.20 -21.52 -14.41
C HIS A 447 -15.06 -21.98 -15.85
N GLN A 448 -16.12 -21.86 -16.65
CA GLN A 448 -16.10 -22.29 -18.05
C GLN A 448 -15.04 -21.56 -18.88
N HIS A 449 -14.59 -20.39 -18.45
CA HIS A 449 -13.54 -19.62 -19.13
C HIS A 449 -12.20 -19.66 -18.39
N SER A 450 -12.19 -19.78 -17.06
CA SER A 450 -10.96 -19.97 -16.27
C SER A 450 -10.29 -21.34 -16.52
N GLY A 451 -11.08 -22.40 -16.78
CA GLY A 451 -10.58 -23.76 -17.04
C GLY A 451 -9.69 -23.93 -18.29
N SER A 452 -9.69 -22.98 -19.23
CA SER A 452 -8.79 -22.99 -20.39
C SER A 452 -7.36 -22.49 -20.08
N LEU A 453 -7.11 -21.92 -18.89
CA LEU A 453 -5.82 -21.30 -18.56
C LEU A 453 -4.74 -22.25 -18.04
N SER A 454 -5.05 -23.52 -17.75
CA SER A 454 -4.16 -24.36 -16.93
C SER A 454 -3.35 -25.40 -17.69
N ARG A 455 -3.03 -25.24 -18.99
CA ARG A 455 -2.09 -26.20 -19.61
C ARG A 455 -1.15 -25.89 -20.76
N ASP A 456 -1.26 -24.81 -21.53
CA ASP A 456 -0.29 -24.60 -22.62
C ASP A 456 0.24 -23.17 -22.68
N SER A 457 1.41 -23.00 -22.07
CA SER A 457 2.30 -21.87 -22.33
C SER A 457 2.84 -21.97 -23.76
N ILE A 458 2.73 -20.86 -24.50
CA ILE A 458 3.44 -20.55 -25.75
C ILE A 458 2.74 -21.03 -27.04
N SER A 459 1.66 -20.34 -27.43
CA SER A 459 1.38 -20.08 -28.85
C SER A 459 0.63 -18.77 -29.00
N GLY A 460 1.29 -17.80 -29.65
CA GLY A 460 0.74 -16.48 -29.87
C GLY A 460 -0.46 -16.49 -30.81
N LEU A 461 -1.62 -16.12 -30.28
CA LEU A 461 -2.59 -15.25 -30.93
C LEU A 461 -3.54 -14.75 -29.84
N SER A 462 -3.71 -13.44 -29.77
CA SER A 462 -4.68 -12.74 -28.92
C SER A 462 -6.10 -13.30 -29.12
N GLN A 463 -6.51 -14.26 -28.31
CA GLN A 463 -7.92 -14.49 -28.02
C GLN A 463 -8.27 -13.54 -26.88
N ASP A 464 -9.21 -12.62 -27.14
CA ASP A 464 -9.73 -11.65 -26.16
C ASP A 464 -10.04 -12.36 -24.84
N MET A 465 -9.19 -12.14 -23.85
CA MET A 465 -9.42 -12.58 -22.48
C MET A 465 -10.59 -11.74 -21.98
N GLN A 466 -11.78 -12.32 -21.93
CA GLN A 466 -12.94 -11.63 -21.37
C GLN A 466 -12.70 -11.38 -19.88
N ASP A 467 -12.71 -10.10 -19.54
CA ASP A 467 -12.47 -9.62 -18.19
C ASP A 467 -13.79 -9.59 -17.42
N TYR A 468 -13.83 -10.12 -16.20
CA TYR A 468 -15.05 -10.18 -15.38
C TYR A 468 -14.96 -9.23 -14.19
N GLY A 469 -16.00 -8.41 -14.02
CA GLY A 469 -16.21 -7.59 -12.83
C GLY A 469 -17.37 -8.14 -12.00
N LEU A 470 -17.29 -8.08 -10.67
CA LEU A 470 -18.40 -8.48 -9.79
C LEU A 470 -18.95 -7.26 -9.04
N ILE A 471 -20.27 -7.11 -9.03
CA ILE A 471 -20.98 -6.13 -8.20
C ILE A 471 -21.85 -6.87 -7.18
N ILE A 472 -21.69 -6.53 -5.90
CA ILE A 472 -22.45 -7.12 -4.79
C ILE A 472 -22.97 -6.04 -3.84
N ASP A 473 -24.18 -6.19 -3.33
CA ASP A 473 -24.74 -5.29 -2.32
C ASP A 473 -24.61 -5.85 -0.89
N GLY A 474 -24.56 -4.97 0.10
CA GLY A 474 -24.34 -5.34 1.51
C GLY A 474 -25.41 -6.28 2.10
N ALA A 475 -26.65 -6.27 1.60
CA ALA A 475 -27.70 -7.16 2.08
C ALA A 475 -27.49 -8.60 1.54
N THR A 476 -27.16 -8.74 0.26
CA THR A 476 -26.82 -10.05 -0.32
C THR A 476 -25.54 -10.62 0.26
N LEU A 477 -24.51 -9.78 0.46
CA LEU A 477 -23.28 -10.18 1.16
C LEU A 477 -23.57 -10.74 2.55
N SER A 478 -24.46 -10.10 3.32
CA SER A 478 -24.84 -10.60 4.64
C SER A 478 -25.48 -11.99 4.57
N SER A 479 -26.26 -12.26 3.52
CA SER A 479 -26.88 -13.57 3.28
C SER A 479 -25.85 -14.63 2.89
N VAL A 480 -24.84 -14.28 2.08
CA VAL A 480 -23.70 -15.15 1.75
C VAL A 480 -22.82 -15.44 2.98
N MET A 481 -22.70 -14.46 3.89
CA MET A 481 -21.85 -14.56 5.07
C MET A 481 -22.51 -15.30 6.25
N LYS A 482 -23.85 -15.40 6.29
CA LYS A 482 -24.57 -16.11 7.34
C LYS A 482 -24.18 -17.59 7.36
N PRO A 483 -23.81 -18.16 8.53
CA PRO A 483 -23.65 -19.60 8.65
C PRO A 483 -25.01 -20.27 8.43
N THR A 484 -25.08 -21.19 7.48
CA THR A 484 -26.28 -22.01 7.26
C THR A 484 -26.40 -23.02 8.40
N GLU A 485 -27.60 -23.18 8.97
CA GLU A 485 -27.87 -24.10 10.09
C GLU A 485 -27.86 -25.58 9.66
N ASP A 486 -28.00 -25.84 8.36
CA ASP A 486 -27.77 -27.15 7.76
C ASP A 486 -26.26 -27.36 7.57
N GLY A 487 -25.71 -28.50 8.01
CA GLY A 487 -24.27 -28.82 8.06
C GLY A 487 -23.44 -28.76 6.76
N SER A 488 -23.92 -28.09 5.71
CA SER A 488 -23.23 -27.68 4.49
C SER A 488 -22.57 -26.29 4.59
N SER A 489 -22.10 -25.92 5.78
CA SER A 489 -21.66 -24.58 6.19
C SER A 489 -20.41 -24.02 5.46
N GLY A 490 -19.85 -24.74 4.49
CA GLY A 490 -18.68 -24.31 3.71
C GLY A 490 -18.99 -23.76 2.31
N ASN A 491 -20.13 -24.09 1.69
CA ASN A 491 -20.22 -24.01 0.23
C ASN A 491 -20.36 -22.57 -0.32
N TYR A 492 -21.27 -21.74 0.21
CA TYR A 492 -21.50 -20.40 -0.38
C TYR A 492 -20.34 -19.43 -0.20
N LYS A 493 -19.65 -19.47 0.95
CA LYS A 493 -18.48 -18.63 1.19
C LYS A 493 -17.31 -19.02 0.28
N GLU A 494 -17.06 -20.32 0.11
CA GLU A 494 -16.02 -20.81 -0.79
C GLU A 494 -16.37 -20.52 -2.26
N ILE A 495 -17.61 -20.73 -2.69
CA ILE A 495 -18.08 -20.39 -4.04
C ILE A 495 -17.93 -18.88 -4.30
N PHE A 496 -18.36 -18.04 -3.36
CA PHE A 496 -18.22 -16.60 -3.48
C PHE A 496 -16.75 -16.17 -3.57
N LEU A 497 -15.89 -16.72 -2.72
CA LEU A 497 -14.45 -16.50 -2.78
C LEU A 497 -13.86 -16.90 -4.13
N GLU A 498 -14.33 -18.00 -4.71
CA GLU A 498 -13.86 -18.50 -6.00
C GLU A 498 -14.29 -17.61 -7.17
N ILE A 499 -15.53 -17.12 -7.15
CA ILE A 499 -16.00 -16.11 -8.12
C ILE A 499 -15.13 -14.86 -8.02
N CYS A 500 -15.00 -14.30 -6.81
CA CYS A 500 -14.21 -13.09 -6.58
C CYS A 500 -12.72 -13.24 -6.95
N ARG A 501 -12.14 -14.43 -6.80
CA ARG A 501 -10.75 -14.71 -7.20
C ARG A 501 -10.57 -14.71 -8.71
N ASN A 502 -11.58 -15.06 -9.48
CA ASN A 502 -11.48 -15.10 -10.93
C ASN A 502 -11.91 -13.76 -11.58
N CYS A 503 -12.65 -12.91 -10.88
CA CYS A 503 -12.89 -11.54 -11.30
C CYS A 503 -11.64 -10.67 -11.15
N SER A 504 -11.44 -9.72 -12.08
CA SER A 504 -10.34 -8.75 -12.01
C SER A 504 -10.59 -7.65 -11.00
N ALA A 505 -11.84 -7.19 -10.92
CA ALA A 505 -12.29 -6.14 -10.04
C ALA A 505 -13.62 -6.53 -9.36
N VAL A 506 -13.77 -6.11 -8.11
CA VAL A 506 -14.99 -6.34 -7.33
C VAL A 506 -15.44 -5.02 -6.73
N LEU A 507 -16.71 -4.69 -6.93
CA LEU A 507 -17.37 -3.53 -6.34
C LEU A 507 -18.42 -4.01 -5.33
N CYS A 508 -18.27 -3.58 -4.09
CA CYS A 508 -19.24 -3.85 -3.04
C CYS A 508 -19.94 -2.55 -2.65
N CYS A 509 -21.27 -2.52 -2.78
CA CYS A 509 -22.10 -1.33 -2.59
C CYS A 509 -22.94 -1.42 -1.32
N ARG A 510 -23.38 -0.26 -0.80
CA ARG A 510 -24.22 -0.15 0.41
C ARG A 510 -23.65 -0.92 1.62
N MET A 511 -22.32 -0.91 1.77
CA MET A 511 -21.63 -1.61 2.84
C MET A 511 -21.59 -0.82 4.14
N ALA A 512 -21.88 -1.49 5.25
CA ALA A 512 -21.59 -0.97 6.58
C ALA A 512 -20.09 -1.12 6.92
N PRO A 513 -19.53 -0.27 7.81
CA PRO A 513 -18.11 -0.33 8.21
C PRO A 513 -17.63 -1.73 8.63
N LEU A 514 -18.41 -2.42 9.46
CA LEU A 514 -18.08 -3.77 9.93
C LEU A 514 -18.09 -4.81 8.79
N GLN A 515 -18.93 -4.64 7.78
CA GLN A 515 -18.97 -5.55 6.64
C GLN A 515 -17.73 -5.37 5.76
N LYS A 516 -17.19 -4.15 5.62
CA LYS A 516 -15.95 -3.90 4.88
C LYS A 516 -14.80 -4.72 5.46
N ALA A 517 -14.64 -4.68 6.79
CA ALA A 517 -13.64 -5.49 7.49
C ALA A 517 -13.86 -7.00 7.31
N GLN A 518 -15.12 -7.47 7.30
CA GLN A 518 -15.42 -8.88 7.06
C GLN A 518 -14.95 -9.39 5.68
N ILE A 519 -15.06 -8.56 4.62
CA ILE A 519 -14.54 -8.92 3.30
C ILE A 519 -13.02 -9.03 3.31
N VAL A 520 -12.34 -8.04 3.91
CA VAL A 520 -10.87 -8.06 4.03
C VAL A 520 -10.42 -9.32 4.76
N LYS A 521 -11.08 -9.65 5.88
CA LYS A 521 -10.81 -10.86 6.65
C LYS A 521 -11.05 -12.14 5.86
N LEU A 522 -12.12 -12.19 5.06
CA LEU A 522 -12.45 -13.33 4.23
C LEU A 522 -11.35 -13.63 3.20
N ILE A 523 -10.82 -12.58 2.55
CA ILE A 523 -9.75 -12.71 1.55
C ILE A 523 -8.40 -13.01 2.20
N LYS A 524 -8.10 -12.35 3.33
CA LYS A 524 -6.90 -12.59 4.14
C LYS A 524 -6.82 -14.04 4.63
N ALA A 525 -7.95 -14.62 5.04
CA ALA A 525 -8.05 -16.00 5.51
C ALA A 525 -8.20 -17.05 4.38
N SER A 526 -8.15 -16.63 3.12
CA SER A 526 -8.26 -17.55 1.98
C SER A 526 -7.05 -18.50 1.88
N LYS A 527 -7.21 -19.62 1.16
CA LYS A 527 -6.19 -20.68 1.04
C LYS A 527 -4.85 -20.21 0.45
N GLU A 528 -4.85 -19.11 -0.31
CA GLU A 528 -3.65 -18.53 -0.92
C GLU A 528 -2.85 -17.64 0.04
N HIS A 529 -3.46 -17.20 1.15
CA HIS A 529 -2.91 -16.22 2.09
C HIS A 529 -2.31 -14.99 1.38
N PRO A 530 -3.08 -14.29 0.53
CA PRO A 530 -2.58 -13.12 -0.17
C PRO A 530 -2.34 -11.95 0.79
N ILE A 531 -1.35 -11.11 0.48
CA ILE A 531 -1.13 -9.86 1.21
C ILE A 531 -2.17 -8.84 0.77
N THR A 532 -2.85 -8.28 1.76
CA THR A 532 -3.99 -7.37 1.58
C THR A 532 -3.64 -5.98 2.07
N LEU A 533 -3.96 -4.98 1.24
CA LEU A 533 -3.82 -3.58 1.57
C LEU A 533 -5.21 -2.94 1.61
N ALA A 534 -5.46 -2.09 2.61
CA ALA A 534 -6.69 -1.31 2.70
C ALA A 534 -6.37 0.19 2.73
N ILE A 535 -7.10 0.98 1.96
CA ILE A 535 -6.97 2.44 1.90
C ILE A 535 -8.31 3.15 2.11
N GLY A 536 -8.30 4.18 2.95
CA GLY A 536 -9.47 5.00 3.29
C GLY A 536 -9.10 6.34 3.93
N ASP A 537 -10.01 7.30 3.95
CA ASP A 537 -9.82 8.63 4.55
C ASP A 537 -10.63 8.81 5.86
N GLY A 538 -11.77 8.11 5.97
CA GLY A 538 -12.76 8.33 7.02
C GLY A 538 -12.72 7.36 8.20
N ALA A 539 -13.49 7.69 9.25
CA ALA A 539 -13.69 6.84 10.42
C ALA A 539 -14.35 5.50 10.08
N ASN A 540 -15.17 5.48 9.02
CA ASN A 540 -15.87 4.30 8.52
C ASN A 540 -14.91 3.22 7.98
N ASP A 541 -13.69 3.62 7.62
CA ASP A 541 -12.71 2.74 6.99
C ASP A 541 -11.65 2.24 7.97
N VAL A 542 -11.59 2.80 9.19
CA VAL A 542 -10.62 2.40 10.22
C VAL A 542 -10.69 0.89 10.50
N SER A 543 -11.88 0.31 10.57
CA SER A 543 -12.04 -1.14 10.77
C SER A 543 -11.51 -1.97 9.60
N MET A 544 -11.61 -1.45 8.37
CA MET A 544 -11.08 -2.09 7.16
C MET A 544 -9.55 -1.99 7.11
N ILE A 545 -9.01 -0.80 7.44
CA ILE A 545 -7.58 -0.49 7.51
C ILE A 545 -6.87 -1.40 8.51
N LEU A 546 -7.41 -1.54 9.73
CA LEU A 546 -6.82 -2.36 10.79
C LEU A 546 -6.92 -3.88 10.54
N GLU A 547 -7.88 -4.35 9.75
CA GLU A 547 -8.03 -5.78 9.46
C GLU A 547 -7.08 -6.25 8.33
N ALA A 548 -6.65 -5.33 7.45
CA ALA A 548 -5.69 -5.62 6.38
C ALA A 548 -4.31 -6.03 6.92
N HIS A 549 -3.40 -6.45 6.04
CA HIS A 549 -1.99 -6.60 6.43
C HIS A 549 -1.29 -5.25 6.46
N VAL A 550 -1.62 -4.39 5.48
CA VAL A 550 -1.13 -3.03 5.38
C VAL A 550 -2.30 -2.06 5.32
N GLY A 551 -2.37 -1.14 6.26
CA GLY A 551 -3.34 -0.06 6.33
C GLY A 551 -2.75 1.25 5.83
N ILE A 552 -3.40 1.90 4.87
CA ILE A 552 -3.03 3.22 4.37
C ILE A 552 -4.17 4.21 4.64
N GLY A 553 -3.88 5.30 5.31
CA GLY A 553 -4.83 6.38 5.55
C GLY A 553 -4.59 7.53 4.58
N ILE A 554 -5.65 8.09 4.01
CA ILE A 554 -5.57 9.35 3.29
C ILE A 554 -5.74 10.51 4.28
N MET A 555 -4.92 11.54 4.15
CA MET A 555 -5.00 12.73 4.99
C MET A 555 -6.12 13.64 4.48
N GLY A 556 -7.35 13.32 4.88
CA GLY A 556 -8.55 14.04 4.50
C GLY A 556 -8.73 15.39 5.19
N LYS A 557 -9.54 16.26 4.58
CA LYS A 557 -9.92 17.59 5.13
C LYS A 557 -10.96 17.48 6.26
N GLU A 558 -11.82 16.46 6.22
CA GLU A 558 -12.94 16.27 7.17
C GLU A 558 -12.51 15.59 8.48
N GLY A 559 -11.36 14.92 8.50
CA GLY A 559 -10.82 14.29 9.70
C GLY A 559 -9.55 13.49 9.44
N ARG A 560 -8.71 13.34 10.48
CA ARG A 560 -7.44 12.57 10.41
C ARG A 560 -7.51 11.22 11.13
N GLN A 561 -8.71 10.66 11.30
CA GLN A 561 -8.89 9.43 12.06
C GLN A 561 -8.32 8.21 11.34
N ALA A 562 -8.54 8.09 10.02
CA ALA A 562 -7.93 7.01 9.23
C ALA A 562 -6.40 7.13 9.22
N ALA A 563 -5.87 8.31 8.89
CA ALA A 563 -4.42 8.59 8.86
C ALA A 563 -3.68 8.34 10.18
N ARG A 564 -4.35 8.46 11.33
CA ARG A 564 -3.76 8.17 12.65
C ARG A 564 -3.78 6.69 13.03
N ASN A 565 -4.75 5.93 12.50
CA ASN A 565 -4.92 4.51 12.80
C ASN A 565 -4.39 3.60 11.68
N SER A 566 -3.81 4.17 10.63
CA SER A 566 -3.17 3.44 9.54
C SER A 566 -1.68 3.23 9.81
N ASP A 567 -1.05 2.27 9.12
CA ASP A 567 0.39 2.04 9.20
C ASP A 567 1.17 3.13 8.45
N TYR A 568 0.58 3.63 7.37
CA TYR A 568 1.09 4.72 6.55
C TYR A 568 0.00 5.75 6.32
N ALA A 569 0.35 7.03 6.20
CA ALA A 569 -0.56 8.06 5.78
C ALA A 569 -0.01 8.79 4.53
N ILE A 570 -0.86 8.97 3.52
CA ILE A 570 -0.53 9.67 2.29
C ILE A 570 -1.50 10.83 2.07
N PRO A 571 -1.09 11.96 1.46
CA PRO A 571 -1.98 13.10 1.28
C PRO A 571 -3.07 12.87 0.25
N LYS A 572 -2.74 12.21 -0.87
CA LYS A 572 -3.63 11.97 -2.02
C LYS A 572 -3.46 10.56 -2.55
N PHE A 573 -4.51 10.02 -3.17
CA PHE A 573 -4.52 8.65 -3.71
C PHE A 573 -3.42 8.41 -4.77
N LYS A 574 -3.06 9.42 -5.57
CA LYS A 574 -1.99 9.34 -6.59
C LYS A 574 -0.63 8.88 -6.05
N HIS A 575 -0.33 9.14 -4.77
CA HIS A 575 0.95 8.76 -4.17
C HIS A 575 1.05 7.26 -3.90
N LEU A 576 -0.08 6.55 -3.83
CA LEU A 576 -0.13 5.09 -3.70
C LEU A 576 0.66 4.39 -4.82
N LYS A 577 0.60 4.93 -6.05
CA LYS A 577 1.36 4.43 -7.20
C LYS A 577 2.86 4.40 -6.92
N LYS A 578 3.43 5.50 -6.41
CA LYS A 578 4.87 5.58 -6.12
C LYS A 578 5.23 4.75 -4.89
N MET A 579 4.39 4.80 -3.85
CA MET A 579 4.60 4.06 -2.61
C MET A 579 4.70 2.55 -2.82
N LEU A 580 3.81 1.95 -3.63
CA LEU A 580 3.86 0.51 -3.88
C LEU A 580 4.90 0.13 -4.95
N LEU A 581 4.84 0.76 -6.13
CA LEU A 581 5.65 0.33 -7.27
C LEU A 581 7.14 0.68 -7.12
N VAL A 582 7.48 1.72 -6.36
CA VAL A 582 8.87 2.15 -6.16
C VAL A 582 9.37 1.76 -4.78
N HIS A 583 8.79 2.32 -3.71
CA HIS A 583 9.27 2.09 -2.35
C HIS A 583 9.07 0.63 -1.92
N GLY A 584 7.87 0.08 -2.09
CA GLY A 584 7.58 -1.32 -1.77
C GLY A 584 8.48 -2.29 -2.55
N HIS A 585 8.66 -2.04 -3.85
CA HIS A 585 9.54 -2.85 -4.70
C HIS A 585 11.00 -2.85 -4.22
N TYR A 586 11.53 -1.67 -3.84
CA TYR A 586 12.87 -1.58 -3.28
C TYR A 586 13.01 -2.26 -1.93
N TYR A 587 12.09 -2.02 -0.98
CA TYR A 587 12.21 -2.59 0.36
C TYR A 587 12.15 -4.11 0.35
N TYR A 588 11.29 -4.70 -0.48
CA TYR A 588 11.23 -6.14 -0.64
C TYR A 588 12.57 -6.72 -1.10
N ILE A 589 13.16 -6.19 -2.18
CA ILE A 589 14.42 -6.69 -2.73
C ILE A 589 15.57 -6.48 -1.75
N ARG A 590 15.68 -5.28 -1.17
CA ARG A 590 16.71 -4.92 -0.20
C ARG A 590 16.71 -5.85 1.01
N ILE A 591 15.54 -6.11 1.60
CA ILE A 591 15.40 -7.03 2.75
C ILE A 591 15.67 -8.47 2.32
N ALA A 592 15.17 -8.89 1.14
CA ALA A 592 15.40 -10.25 0.67
C ALA A 592 16.90 -10.54 0.50
N GLU A 593 17.64 -9.64 -0.14
CA GLU A 593 19.09 -9.75 -0.33
C GLU A 593 19.86 -9.64 1.00
N LEU A 594 19.48 -8.70 1.87
CA LEU A 594 20.02 -8.56 3.24
C LEU A 594 19.96 -9.89 3.99
N VAL A 595 18.79 -10.52 4.03
CA VAL A 595 18.58 -11.79 4.76
C VAL A 595 19.38 -12.93 4.15
N GLN A 596 19.35 -13.08 2.83
CA GLN A 596 20.12 -14.14 2.14
C GLN A 596 21.63 -13.97 2.37
N TYR A 597 22.13 -12.75 2.27
CA TYR A 597 23.53 -12.43 2.52
C TYR A 597 23.94 -12.69 3.97
N PHE A 598 23.09 -12.36 4.95
CA PHE A 598 23.36 -12.65 6.36
C PHE A 598 23.50 -14.15 6.63
N PHE A 599 22.66 -14.99 6.02
CA PHE A 599 22.79 -16.43 6.15
C PHE A 599 24.06 -16.94 5.46
N TYR A 600 24.32 -16.51 4.23
CA TYR A 600 25.52 -16.85 3.47
C TYR A 600 26.81 -16.54 4.25
N LYS A 601 26.99 -15.30 4.72
CA LYS A 601 28.23 -14.88 5.40
C LYS A 601 28.47 -15.66 6.71
N ASN A 602 27.40 -16.00 7.44
CA ASN A 602 27.52 -16.76 8.70
C ASN A 602 27.82 -18.25 8.44
N VAL A 603 27.33 -18.83 7.34
CA VAL A 603 27.76 -20.17 6.90
C VAL A 603 29.24 -20.15 6.56
N CYS A 604 29.67 -19.20 5.71
CA CYS A 604 31.08 -19.00 5.35
C CYS A 604 31.98 -18.92 6.59
N PHE A 605 31.49 -18.24 7.64
CA PHE A 605 32.22 -18.02 8.88
C PHE A 605 32.35 -19.27 9.74
N ILE A 606 31.24 -19.98 10.01
CA ILE A 606 31.25 -21.08 11.00
C ILE A 606 31.58 -22.43 10.39
N PHE A 607 31.38 -22.62 9.09
CA PHE A 607 31.66 -23.90 8.47
C PHE A 607 33.16 -24.29 8.49
N PRO A 608 34.14 -23.38 8.28
CA PRO A 608 35.56 -23.69 8.49
C PRO A 608 35.89 -24.05 9.94
N GLN A 609 35.22 -23.42 10.92
CA GLN A 609 35.39 -23.76 12.35
C GLN A 609 34.87 -25.17 12.66
N PHE A 610 33.80 -25.59 11.99
CA PHE A 610 33.31 -26.97 12.04
C PHE A 610 34.32 -27.95 11.41
N LEU A 611 34.86 -27.63 10.23
CA LEU A 611 35.87 -28.46 9.57
C LEU A 611 37.15 -28.60 10.40
N TYR A 612 37.58 -27.53 11.06
CA TYR A 612 38.76 -27.55 11.91
C TYR A 612 38.67 -28.58 13.06
N GLN A 613 37.47 -28.92 13.52
CA GLN A 613 37.30 -29.91 14.58
C GLN A 613 37.76 -31.31 14.20
N PHE A 614 37.69 -31.67 12.91
CA PHE A 614 38.23 -32.94 12.41
C PHE A 614 39.76 -33.02 12.54
N PHE A 615 40.44 -31.88 12.57
CA PHE A 615 41.91 -31.80 12.63
C PHE A 615 42.45 -31.53 14.04
N CYS A 616 41.64 -30.99 14.96
CA CYS A 616 42.06 -30.73 16.34
C CYS A 616 41.69 -31.85 17.34
N GLY A 617 41.32 -33.02 16.84
CA GLY A 617 40.89 -34.17 17.65
C GLY A 617 39.60 -33.91 18.44
N PHE A 618 38.73 -33.04 17.93
CA PHE A 618 37.47 -32.65 18.56
C PHE A 618 37.62 -32.08 19.99
N SER A 619 38.72 -31.35 20.23
CA SER A 619 39.04 -30.69 21.50
C SER A 619 38.31 -29.37 21.74
N GLN A 620 37.38 -28.98 20.85
CA GLN A 620 36.67 -27.70 20.88
C GLN A 620 37.59 -26.46 20.73
N GLN A 621 38.82 -26.66 20.27
CA GLN A 621 39.74 -25.55 20.00
C GLN A 621 39.15 -24.64 18.91
N PRO A 622 38.95 -23.33 19.19
CA PRO A 622 38.50 -22.39 18.17
C PRO A 622 39.58 -22.17 17.11
N LEU A 623 39.12 -22.01 15.86
CA LEU A 623 39.97 -21.66 14.73
C LEU A 623 40.34 -20.16 14.77
N TYR A 624 39.39 -19.32 15.15
CA TYR A 624 39.53 -17.87 15.17
C TYR A 624 39.80 -17.33 16.57
N ASP A 625 40.50 -16.19 16.63
CA ASP A 625 40.69 -15.44 17.87
C ASP A 625 39.36 -14.90 18.42
N THR A 626 39.29 -14.73 19.73
CA THR A 626 38.07 -14.25 20.41
C THR A 626 37.67 -12.84 19.97
N ALA A 627 38.61 -11.95 19.66
CA ALA A 627 38.30 -10.63 19.13
C ALA A 627 37.74 -10.71 17.72
N TYR A 628 38.29 -11.58 16.86
CA TYR A 628 37.75 -11.79 15.51
C TYR A 628 36.37 -12.43 15.52
N LEU A 629 36.11 -13.39 16.43
CA LEU A 629 34.79 -14.00 16.58
C LEU A 629 33.69 -12.98 16.90
N THR A 630 33.99 -12.02 17.76
CA THR A 630 33.03 -11.01 18.21
C THR A 630 32.87 -9.86 17.18
N LEU A 631 33.98 -9.35 16.64
CA LEU A 631 33.96 -8.19 15.74
C LEU A 631 33.50 -8.50 14.32
N TYR A 632 33.57 -9.76 13.88
CA TYR A 632 33.14 -10.16 12.53
C TYR A 632 31.72 -9.70 12.18
N ASN A 633 30.76 -10.02 13.05
CA ASN A 633 29.35 -9.72 12.84
C ASN A 633 28.95 -8.31 13.29
N ILE A 634 29.76 -7.65 14.13
CA ILE A 634 29.44 -6.33 14.72
C ILE A 634 30.03 -5.18 13.91
N SER A 635 31.27 -5.33 13.42
CA SER A 635 32.02 -4.21 12.82
C SER A 635 32.46 -4.50 11.39
N PHE A 636 33.02 -5.68 11.10
CA PHE A 636 33.64 -5.92 9.79
C PHE A 636 32.62 -6.13 8.67
N THR A 637 31.46 -6.72 8.95
CA THR A 637 30.50 -7.12 7.90
C THR A 637 29.10 -6.53 8.03
N SER A 638 28.77 -5.84 9.11
CA SER A 638 27.43 -5.28 9.39
C SER A 638 27.16 -3.95 8.68
N LEU A 639 28.11 -3.02 8.73
CA LEU A 639 27.96 -1.68 8.16
C LEU A 639 27.77 -1.71 6.63
N PRO A 640 28.56 -2.48 5.85
CA PRO A 640 28.38 -2.56 4.40
C PRO A 640 27.04 -3.11 3.98
N ILE A 641 26.57 -4.19 4.61
CA ILE A 641 25.29 -4.78 4.25
C ILE A 641 24.11 -3.90 4.69
N LEU A 642 24.21 -3.22 5.83
CA LEU A 642 23.19 -2.26 6.25
C LEU A 642 23.04 -1.13 5.22
N LEU A 643 24.14 -0.48 4.83
CA LEU A 643 24.05 0.63 3.87
C LEU A 643 23.65 0.18 2.47
N TYR A 644 24.13 -1.00 2.04
CA TYR A 644 23.63 -1.64 0.83
C TYR A 644 22.10 -1.76 0.89
N SER A 645 21.56 -2.35 1.96
CA SER A 645 20.11 -2.56 2.11
C SER A 645 19.29 -1.26 2.27
N LEU A 646 19.93 -0.11 2.48
CA LEU A 646 19.27 1.19 2.54
C LEU A 646 19.29 1.92 1.19
N ILE A 647 20.42 1.89 0.50
CA ILE A 647 20.70 2.77 -0.65
C ILE A 647 20.53 2.04 -1.99
N GLU A 648 20.57 0.71 -2.01
CA GLU A 648 20.58 -0.09 -3.25
C GLU A 648 19.36 0.19 -4.14
N GLN A 649 19.61 0.32 -5.44
CA GLN A 649 18.61 0.57 -6.48
C GLN A 649 18.98 -0.27 -7.72
N HIS A 650 18.53 -1.52 -7.74
CA HIS A 650 18.76 -2.41 -8.88
C HIS A 650 18.11 -1.92 -10.20
N VAL A 651 17.03 -1.13 -10.10
CA VAL A 651 16.34 -0.45 -11.23
C VAL A 651 16.03 0.99 -10.80
N GLY A 652 16.20 1.96 -11.69
CA GLY A 652 15.90 3.37 -11.39
C GLY A 652 14.40 3.65 -11.18
N MET A 653 14.09 4.62 -10.31
CA MET A 653 12.72 4.97 -9.89
C MET A 653 11.78 5.27 -11.06
N ASP A 654 12.26 6.00 -12.07
CA ASP A 654 11.47 6.36 -13.26
C ASP A 654 11.01 5.14 -14.06
N ILE A 655 11.80 4.06 -14.06
CA ILE A 655 11.46 2.84 -14.80
C ILE A 655 10.35 2.10 -14.05
N LEU A 656 10.49 1.95 -12.74
CA LEU A 656 9.48 1.29 -11.90
C LEU A 656 8.12 2.00 -11.97
N LYS A 657 8.12 3.33 -12.05
CA LYS A 657 6.89 4.14 -12.19
C LYS A 657 6.25 4.02 -13.58
N LYS A 658 7.05 3.84 -14.64
CA LYS A 658 6.59 3.76 -16.03
C LYS A 658 6.16 2.35 -16.45
N ASP A 659 6.81 1.33 -15.92
CA ASP A 659 6.59 -0.07 -16.26
C ASP A 659 6.12 -0.87 -15.03
N PRO A 660 4.82 -0.77 -14.62
CA PRO A 660 4.31 -1.42 -13.42
C PRO A 660 4.41 -2.94 -13.41
N TYR A 661 4.53 -3.58 -14.58
CA TYR A 661 4.69 -5.04 -14.72
C TYR A 661 5.90 -5.59 -13.95
N LEU A 662 6.92 -4.76 -13.68
CA LEU A 662 8.08 -5.16 -12.88
C LEU A 662 7.73 -5.56 -11.44
N TYR A 663 6.59 -5.09 -10.93
CA TYR A 663 6.09 -5.53 -9.62
C TYR A 663 5.71 -7.02 -9.61
N MET A 664 5.23 -7.55 -10.74
CA MET A 664 4.86 -8.96 -10.85
C MET A 664 6.08 -9.88 -10.70
N ASP A 665 7.29 -9.41 -11.05
CA ASP A 665 8.52 -10.18 -10.91
C ASP A 665 8.84 -10.47 -9.43
N ILE A 666 8.45 -9.57 -8.51
CA ILE A 666 8.71 -9.71 -7.07
C ILE A 666 7.55 -10.35 -6.30
N SER A 667 6.35 -10.34 -6.86
CA SER A 667 5.14 -10.90 -6.26
C SER A 667 5.31 -12.39 -5.88
N LYS A 668 4.48 -12.87 -4.94
CA LYS A 668 4.50 -14.24 -4.41
C LYS A 668 5.84 -14.65 -3.77
N ASN A 669 6.47 -13.67 -3.13
CA ASN A 669 7.68 -13.79 -2.34
C ASN A 669 8.81 -14.54 -3.06
N CYS A 670 9.07 -14.17 -4.31
CA CYS A 670 9.90 -14.95 -5.21
C CYS A 670 11.36 -15.15 -4.75
N LEU A 671 11.96 -14.14 -4.10
CA LEU A 671 13.37 -14.09 -3.69
C LEU A 671 13.63 -14.82 -2.39
N LEU A 672 12.65 -14.91 -1.49
CA LEU A 672 12.74 -15.66 -0.24
C LEU A 672 12.12 -17.06 -0.35
N ARG A 673 12.05 -17.63 -1.55
CA ARG A 673 11.67 -19.04 -1.73
C ARG A 673 12.80 -19.99 -1.32
N TRP A 674 12.41 -21.22 -0.99
CA TRP A 674 13.32 -22.30 -0.60
C TRP A 674 14.43 -22.57 -1.62
N ARG A 675 14.15 -22.43 -2.91
CA ARG A 675 15.15 -22.63 -3.98
C ARG A 675 16.32 -21.65 -3.86
N THR A 676 16.01 -20.37 -3.68
CA THR A 676 17.02 -19.30 -3.55
C THR A 676 17.80 -19.49 -2.26
N PHE A 677 17.10 -19.77 -1.16
CA PHE A 677 17.73 -20.05 0.14
C PHE A 677 18.74 -21.20 0.08
N ILE A 678 18.35 -22.36 -0.47
CA ILE A 678 19.25 -23.52 -0.61
C ILE A 678 20.47 -23.18 -1.47
N TYR A 679 20.30 -22.40 -2.54
CA TYR A 679 21.40 -21.93 -3.38
C TYR A 679 22.42 -21.11 -2.57
N TRP A 680 21.98 -20.12 -1.79
CA TRP A 680 22.86 -19.28 -0.97
C TRP A 680 23.57 -20.07 0.12
N THR A 681 22.87 -21.02 0.76
CA THR A 681 23.49 -21.91 1.75
C THR A 681 24.55 -22.81 1.10
N PHE A 682 24.28 -23.38 -0.07
CA PHE A 682 25.24 -24.21 -0.80
C PHE A 682 26.48 -23.41 -1.21
N LEU A 683 26.29 -22.20 -1.74
CA LEU A 683 27.37 -21.29 -2.07
C LEU A 683 28.25 -21.00 -0.86
N GLY A 684 27.64 -20.70 0.30
CA GLY A 684 28.40 -20.44 1.52
C GLY A 684 29.17 -21.66 2.03
N VAL A 685 28.66 -22.88 1.84
CA VAL A 685 29.41 -24.11 2.13
C VAL A 685 30.57 -24.30 1.16
N PHE A 686 30.36 -24.03 -0.13
CA PHE A 686 31.41 -24.10 -1.15
C PHE A 686 32.57 -23.15 -0.82
N ASP A 687 32.28 -21.88 -0.55
CA ASP A 687 33.30 -20.88 -0.22
C ASP A 687 34.03 -21.24 1.07
N ALA A 688 33.31 -21.70 2.10
CA ALA A 688 33.93 -22.21 3.33
C ALA A 688 34.89 -23.38 3.10
N LEU A 689 34.54 -24.31 2.19
CA LEU A 689 35.42 -25.41 1.81
C LEU A 689 36.68 -24.90 1.11
N VAL A 690 36.55 -23.93 0.21
CA VAL A 690 37.68 -23.29 -0.47
C VAL A 690 38.59 -22.58 0.53
N PHE A 691 38.03 -21.82 1.47
CA PHE A 691 38.82 -21.12 2.49
C PHE A 691 39.63 -22.09 3.34
N PHE A 692 38.97 -23.14 3.85
CA PHE A 692 39.59 -24.08 4.77
C PHE A 692 40.61 -24.98 4.07
N PHE A 693 40.19 -25.69 3.00
CA PHE A 693 41.08 -26.64 2.31
C PHE A 693 42.15 -25.90 1.50
N GLY A 694 41.84 -24.74 0.94
CA GLY A 694 42.81 -23.89 0.27
C GLY A 694 43.94 -23.45 1.20
N ALA A 695 43.60 -22.97 2.40
CA ALA A 695 44.61 -22.67 3.42
C ALA A 695 45.35 -23.92 3.90
N TYR A 696 44.66 -25.06 4.03
CA TYR A 696 45.24 -26.33 4.47
C TYR A 696 46.31 -26.83 3.49
N PHE A 697 46.01 -26.83 2.19
CA PHE A 697 46.96 -27.22 1.15
C PHE A 697 48.13 -26.24 1.02
N LEU A 698 47.92 -24.95 1.29
CA LEU A 698 49.01 -24.00 1.36
C LEU A 698 49.99 -24.36 2.49
N PHE A 699 49.46 -24.75 3.65
CA PHE A 699 50.22 -25.05 4.88
C PHE A 699 50.85 -26.45 4.92
N ASP A 700 50.47 -27.35 4.01
CA ASP A 700 51.08 -28.69 3.90
C ASP A 700 52.60 -28.60 3.62
N ASN A 701 53.04 -27.54 2.93
CA ASN A 701 54.45 -27.18 2.82
C ASN A 701 54.89 -26.35 4.03
N THR A 702 55.74 -26.92 4.89
CA THR A 702 56.10 -26.35 6.21
C THR A 702 57.00 -25.10 6.18
N THR A 703 57.52 -24.69 5.02
CA THR A 703 58.46 -23.57 4.85
C THR A 703 57.88 -22.46 3.97
N LEU A 704 56.82 -21.80 4.43
CA LEU A 704 56.15 -20.71 3.68
C LEU A 704 56.80 -19.33 3.88
N THR A 705 57.59 -19.13 4.94
CA THR A 705 58.30 -17.86 5.16
C THR A 705 59.68 -17.90 4.50
N SER A 706 60.11 -16.78 3.93
CA SER A 706 61.47 -16.64 3.37
C SER A 706 62.57 -16.91 4.40
N ASN A 707 62.23 -16.80 5.69
CA ASN A 707 63.12 -16.95 6.83
C ASN A 707 63.09 -18.37 7.44
N GLY A 708 62.31 -19.30 6.85
CA GLY A 708 62.23 -20.70 7.30
C GLY A 708 61.52 -20.93 8.63
N GLN A 709 60.81 -19.93 9.15
CA GLN A 709 60.02 -20.06 10.38
C GLN A 709 58.71 -20.82 10.11
N MET A 710 58.33 -21.67 11.07
CA MET A 710 57.07 -22.40 11.05
C MET A 710 55.89 -21.51 11.43
N PHE A 711 54.75 -21.78 10.81
CA PHE A 711 53.49 -21.11 11.09
C PHE A 711 52.71 -21.82 12.22
N GLY A 712 52.19 -21.04 13.17
CA GLY A 712 51.37 -21.54 14.28
C GLY A 712 49.89 -21.71 13.92
N ASN A 713 49.12 -22.38 14.77
CA ASN A 713 47.66 -22.55 14.58
C ASN A 713 46.91 -21.23 14.37
N TRP A 714 47.29 -20.18 15.09
CA TRP A 714 46.69 -18.85 14.99
C TRP A 714 47.00 -18.15 13.66
N THR A 715 48.16 -18.41 13.04
CA THR A 715 48.46 -17.90 11.69
C THR A 715 47.55 -18.56 10.64
N PHE A 716 47.29 -19.87 10.77
CA PHE A 716 46.35 -20.59 9.90
C PHE A 716 44.92 -20.03 10.03
N GLY A 717 44.42 -19.88 11.26
CA GLY A 717 43.10 -19.31 11.51
C GLY A 717 42.97 -17.87 11.02
N THR A 718 44.02 -17.07 11.15
CA THR A 718 44.05 -15.69 10.65
C THR A 718 44.03 -15.64 9.13
N LEU A 719 44.75 -16.55 8.44
CA LEU A 719 44.72 -16.65 6.98
C LEU A 719 43.31 -16.96 6.47
N VAL A 720 42.67 -18.00 7.02
CA VAL A 720 41.29 -18.38 6.68
C VAL A 720 40.35 -17.21 6.92
N PHE A 721 40.50 -16.50 8.04
CA PHE A 721 39.68 -15.33 8.37
C PHE A 721 39.92 -14.14 7.43
N THR A 722 41.15 -13.89 7.01
CA THR A 722 41.47 -12.84 6.01
C THR A 722 40.79 -13.13 4.68
N VAL A 723 40.96 -14.35 4.14
CA VAL A 723 40.31 -14.75 2.88
C VAL A 723 38.79 -14.61 3.00
N LEU A 724 38.23 -15.02 4.14
CA LEU A 724 36.81 -14.92 4.41
C LEU A 724 36.30 -13.48 4.39
N VAL A 725 36.90 -12.56 5.15
CA VAL A 725 36.44 -11.16 5.25
C VAL A 725 36.52 -10.48 3.88
N PHE A 726 37.61 -10.70 3.14
CA PHE A 726 37.73 -10.15 1.80
C PHE A 726 36.70 -10.75 0.84
N THR A 727 36.49 -12.07 0.85
CA THR A 727 35.55 -12.73 -0.06
C THR A 727 34.12 -12.28 0.19
N VAL A 728 33.64 -12.24 1.44
CA VAL A 728 32.25 -11.84 1.72
C VAL A 728 32.00 -10.37 1.36
N THR A 729 32.95 -9.48 1.65
CA THR A 729 32.80 -8.05 1.34
C THR A 729 32.91 -7.78 -0.16
N LEU A 730 33.80 -8.47 -0.88
CA LEU A 730 33.88 -8.37 -2.35
C LEU A 730 32.68 -9.03 -3.03
N LYS A 731 32.13 -10.10 -2.45
CA LYS A 731 30.87 -10.69 -2.91
C LYS A 731 29.72 -9.69 -2.85
N LEU A 732 29.61 -8.96 -1.74
CA LEU A 732 28.63 -7.87 -1.62
C LEU A 732 28.87 -6.79 -2.67
N ALA A 733 30.13 -6.36 -2.87
CA ALA A 733 30.48 -5.41 -3.93
C ALA A 733 30.05 -5.89 -5.33
N LEU A 734 30.20 -7.19 -5.63
CA LEU A 734 29.74 -7.77 -6.89
C LEU A 734 28.21 -7.81 -7.03
N ASP A 735 27.47 -7.85 -5.92
CA ASP A 735 26.00 -7.81 -5.87
C ASP A 735 25.43 -6.38 -5.92
N THR A 736 26.23 -5.37 -5.61
CA THR A 736 25.86 -3.96 -5.74
C THR A 736 25.62 -3.55 -7.19
N HIS A 737 24.41 -3.07 -7.46
CA HIS A 737 24.03 -2.49 -8.74
C HIS A 737 24.21 -0.97 -8.72
N TYR A 738 23.83 -0.31 -7.62
CA TYR A 738 23.91 1.14 -7.47
C TYR A 738 25.11 1.59 -6.63
N TRP A 739 26.19 1.96 -7.32
CA TRP A 739 27.43 2.42 -6.70
C TRP A 739 27.36 3.92 -6.37
N THR A 740 27.10 4.21 -5.10
CA THR A 740 27.22 5.56 -4.53
C THR A 740 28.58 5.77 -3.86
N TRP A 741 28.96 7.03 -3.65
CA TRP A 741 30.19 7.36 -2.90
C TRP A 741 30.15 6.80 -1.46
N ILE A 742 28.96 6.75 -0.85
CA ILE A 742 28.74 6.19 0.48
C ILE A 742 29.00 4.68 0.48
N ASN A 743 28.44 3.95 -0.50
CA ASN A 743 28.66 2.51 -0.63
C ASN A 743 30.14 2.19 -0.86
N HIS A 744 30.83 2.94 -1.72
CA HIS A 744 32.28 2.81 -1.90
C HIS A 744 33.04 3.03 -0.60
N PHE A 745 32.75 4.13 0.10
CA PHE A 745 33.42 4.48 1.35
C PHE A 745 33.27 3.39 2.41
N VAL A 746 32.06 2.86 2.57
CA VAL A 746 31.78 1.85 3.59
C VAL A 746 32.37 0.47 3.25
N ILE A 747 32.25 0.02 1.99
CA ILE A 747 32.80 -1.28 1.57
C ILE A 747 34.33 -1.27 1.73
N TRP A 748 35.02 -0.29 1.13
CA TRP A 748 36.48 -0.20 1.21
C TRP A 748 36.96 0.18 2.62
N GLY A 749 36.21 1.04 3.31
CA GLY A 749 36.47 1.42 4.70
C GLY A 749 36.39 0.22 5.64
N SER A 750 35.46 -0.73 5.43
CA SER A 750 35.37 -1.94 6.25
C SER A 750 36.57 -2.88 6.08
N LEU A 751 37.07 -3.03 4.83
CA LEU A 751 38.27 -3.81 4.54
C LEU A 751 39.52 -3.14 5.12
N LEU A 752 39.64 -1.82 4.96
CA LEU A 752 40.73 -1.05 5.56
C LEU A 752 40.69 -1.14 7.08
N PHE A 753 39.51 -1.02 7.69
CA PHE A 753 39.32 -1.14 9.12
C PHE A 753 39.74 -2.52 9.63
N TYR A 754 39.41 -3.60 8.93
CA TYR A 754 39.88 -4.94 9.28
C TYR A 754 41.41 -5.05 9.27
N VAL A 755 42.07 -4.53 8.23
CA VAL A 755 43.55 -4.55 8.13
C VAL A 755 44.16 -3.72 9.25
N VAL A 756 43.71 -2.47 9.45
CA VAL A 756 44.22 -1.58 10.50
C VAL A 756 44.00 -2.19 11.88
N PHE A 757 42.81 -2.70 12.18
CA PHE A 757 42.52 -3.36 13.44
C PHE A 757 43.44 -4.56 13.69
N SER A 758 43.65 -5.40 12.67
CA SER A 758 44.50 -6.59 12.77
C SER A 758 45.98 -6.24 13.02
N LEU A 759 46.47 -5.16 12.40
CA LEU A 759 47.83 -4.64 12.66
C LEU A 759 47.97 -4.08 14.08
N LEU A 760 46.97 -3.34 14.56
CA LEU A 760 46.97 -2.77 15.92
C LEU A 760 46.87 -3.85 17.00
N TRP A 761 45.97 -4.82 16.80
CA TRP A 761 45.76 -5.95 17.71
C TRP A 761 46.99 -6.85 17.81
N GLY A 762 47.62 -7.17 16.67
CA GLY A 762 48.83 -8.00 16.63
C GLY A 762 50.13 -7.26 16.99
N GLY A 763 50.11 -5.92 17.06
CA GLY A 763 51.32 -5.10 17.17
C GLY A 763 51.45 -4.26 18.45
N ILE A 764 50.49 -3.38 18.74
CA ILE A 764 50.67 -2.27 19.70
C ILE A 764 50.04 -2.56 21.07
N ILE A 765 48.95 -3.30 21.12
CA ILE A 765 48.10 -3.44 22.32
C ILE A 765 48.72 -4.42 23.37
N TRP A 766 49.78 -5.13 23.00
CA TRP A 766 50.39 -6.20 23.80
C TRP A 766 50.90 -5.83 25.21
N PRO A 767 51.43 -4.61 25.51
CA PRO A 767 51.95 -4.31 26.84
C PRO A 767 50.83 -4.02 27.85
N PHE A 768 49.61 -3.75 27.37
CA PHE A 768 48.50 -3.25 28.19
C PHE A 768 47.45 -4.32 28.50
N LEU A 769 47.58 -5.53 27.95
CA LEU A 769 46.65 -6.65 28.17
C LEU A 769 47.37 -7.85 28.78
N ASN A 770 46.81 -8.39 29.86
CA ASN A 770 47.42 -9.47 30.65
C ASN A 770 47.53 -10.83 29.94
N TYR A 771 46.88 -11.02 28.78
CA TYR A 771 46.92 -12.27 28.02
C TYR A 771 46.61 -12.02 26.53
N GLN A 772 47.56 -12.29 25.62
CA GLN A 772 47.37 -12.18 24.18
C GLN A 772 48.02 -13.36 23.44
N ARG A 773 47.24 -14.06 22.61
CA ARG A 773 47.67 -15.25 21.85
C ARG A 773 48.10 -14.94 20.41
N MET A 774 47.88 -13.70 19.96
CA MET A 774 48.04 -13.22 18.58
C MET A 774 49.24 -12.27 18.39
N TYR A 775 50.25 -12.33 19.25
CA TYR A 775 51.41 -11.42 19.15
C TYR A 775 52.17 -11.61 17.85
N TYR A 776 52.28 -10.55 17.04
CA TYR A 776 52.99 -10.48 15.76
C TYR A 776 52.54 -11.49 14.69
N VAL A 777 51.49 -12.27 14.95
CA VAL A 777 50.96 -13.33 14.06
C VAL A 777 50.53 -12.78 12.71
N PHE A 778 49.79 -11.66 12.70
CA PHE A 778 49.32 -11.03 11.47
C PHE A 778 50.48 -10.48 10.61
N MET A 779 51.47 -9.85 11.23
CA MET A 779 52.66 -9.35 10.53
C MET A 779 53.50 -10.50 9.96
N GLN A 780 53.65 -11.59 10.72
CA GLN A 780 54.36 -12.78 10.25
C GLN A 780 53.67 -13.39 9.03
N MET A 781 52.33 -13.45 9.01
CA MET A 781 51.56 -13.90 7.86
C MET A 781 51.78 -13.00 6.64
N LEU A 782 51.68 -11.67 6.80
CA LEU A 782 51.86 -10.71 5.70
C LEU A 782 53.30 -10.62 5.18
N SER A 783 54.30 -11.06 5.95
CA SER A 783 55.69 -11.09 5.48
C SER A 783 55.97 -12.25 4.51
N SER A 784 55.07 -13.23 4.39
CA SER A 784 55.19 -14.33 3.44
C SER A 784 54.58 -13.99 2.08
N GLY A 785 55.42 -13.99 1.03
CA GLY A 785 54.95 -13.84 -0.37
C GLY A 785 53.94 -14.91 -0.82
N PRO A 786 54.16 -16.21 -0.52
CA PRO A 786 53.18 -17.27 -0.80
C PRO A 786 51.81 -17.04 -0.16
N ALA A 787 51.77 -16.44 1.05
CA ALA A 787 50.51 -16.12 1.71
C ALA A 787 49.68 -15.09 0.91
N TRP A 788 50.31 -14.05 0.36
CA TRP A 788 49.63 -13.06 -0.50
C TRP A 788 49.05 -13.68 -1.77
N LEU A 789 49.84 -14.49 -2.49
CA LEU A 789 49.38 -15.19 -3.68
C LEU A 789 48.25 -16.17 -3.34
N GLY A 790 48.36 -16.89 -2.22
CA GLY A 790 47.32 -17.76 -1.71
C GLY A 790 46.03 -17.01 -1.41
N ILE A 791 46.10 -15.87 -0.71
CA ILE A 791 44.92 -15.05 -0.40
C ILE A 791 44.20 -14.62 -1.68
N ILE A 792 44.95 -14.05 -2.65
CA ILE A 792 44.38 -13.58 -3.92
C ILE A 792 43.75 -14.75 -4.69
N LEU A 793 44.46 -15.88 -4.80
CA LEU A 793 43.97 -17.07 -5.49
C LEU A 793 42.67 -17.57 -4.84
N LEU A 794 42.62 -17.72 -3.53
CA LEU A 794 41.44 -18.23 -2.83
C LEU A 794 40.24 -17.30 -2.96
N ILE A 795 40.44 -15.98 -2.90
CA ILE A 795 39.37 -15.00 -3.17
C ILE A 795 38.86 -15.17 -4.60
N THR A 796 39.75 -15.25 -5.60
CA THR A 796 39.33 -15.38 -7.00
C THR A 796 38.58 -16.68 -7.28
N VAL A 797 39.02 -17.81 -6.73
CA VAL A 797 38.35 -19.11 -6.87
C VAL A 797 36.98 -19.11 -6.21
N SER A 798 36.85 -18.46 -5.05
CA SER A 798 35.58 -18.39 -4.33
C SER A 798 34.55 -17.52 -5.06
N LEU A 799 34.96 -16.39 -5.63
CA LEU A 799 34.05 -15.47 -6.34
C LEU A 799 33.72 -15.92 -7.78
N LEU A 800 34.52 -16.81 -8.36
CA LEU A 800 34.37 -17.23 -9.76
C LEU A 800 32.99 -17.83 -10.09
N PRO A 801 32.42 -18.77 -9.31
CA PRO A 801 31.11 -19.36 -9.60
C PRO A 801 30.01 -18.31 -9.68
N ASP A 802 30.03 -17.29 -8.83
CA ASP A 802 29.04 -16.22 -8.84
C ASP A 802 29.16 -15.31 -10.06
N VAL A 803 30.39 -14.94 -10.43
CA VAL A 803 30.64 -14.15 -11.64
C VAL A 803 30.16 -14.92 -12.88
N VAL A 804 30.51 -16.21 -12.97
CA VAL A 804 30.09 -17.08 -14.08
C VAL A 804 28.57 -17.19 -14.13
N LYS A 805 27.91 -17.44 -13.00
CA LYS A 805 26.45 -17.51 -12.92
C LYS A 805 25.81 -16.20 -13.39
N LYS A 806 26.26 -15.04 -12.89
CA LYS A 806 25.71 -13.74 -13.29
C LYS A 806 25.84 -13.48 -14.78
N VAL A 807 27.00 -13.78 -15.35
CA VAL A 807 27.24 -13.58 -16.80
C VAL A 807 26.36 -14.52 -17.63
N ILE A 808 26.32 -15.81 -17.29
CA ILE A 808 25.55 -16.82 -18.04
C ILE A 808 24.05 -16.58 -17.90
N CYS A 809 23.53 -16.38 -16.68
CA CYS A 809 22.11 -16.11 -16.45
C CYS A 809 21.66 -14.84 -17.17
N ARG A 810 22.45 -13.76 -17.12
CA ARG A 810 22.13 -12.53 -17.82
C ARG A 810 22.13 -12.69 -19.33
N GLN A 811 22.95 -13.58 -19.90
CA GLN A 811 22.96 -13.84 -21.34
C GLN A 811 21.82 -14.77 -21.80
N LEU A 812 21.62 -15.90 -21.09
CA LEU A 812 20.68 -16.96 -21.51
C LEU A 812 19.25 -16.74 -21.00
N TRP A 813 19.08 -16.21 -19.79
CA TRP A 813 17.78 -16.01 -19.13
C TRP A 813 17.70 -14.62 -18.47
N PRO A 814 17.75 -13.52 -19.25
CA PRO A 814 17.68 -12.18 -18.69
C PRO A 814 16.32 -11.94 -18.01
N THR A 815 16.36 -11.32 -16.83
CA THR A 815 15.14 -10.89 -16.12
C THR A 815 14.42 -9.80 -16.89
N THR A 816 13.13 -9.57 -16.60
CA THR A 816 12.33 -8.52 -17.27
C THR A 816 12.99 -7.15 -17.07
N ALA A 817 13.45 -6.86 -15.86
CA ALA A 817 14.25 -5.68 -15.53
C ALA A 817 15.50 -5.54 -16.41
N GLU A 818 16.28 -6.62 -16.58
CA GLU A 818 17.49 -6.62 -17.41
C GLU A 818 17.18 -6.43 -18.91
N LYS A 819 16.06 -6.99 -19.40
CA LYS A 819 15.60 -6.76 -20.78
C LYS A 819 15.28 -5.28 -21.01
N ILE A 820 14.55 -4.65 -20.08
CA ILE A 820 14.22 -3.21 -20.17
C ILE A 820 15.49 -2.35 -20.12
N GLN A 821 16.45 -2.69 -19.25
CA GLN A 821 17.74 -2.01 -19.19
C GLN A 821 18.52 -2.13 -20.50
N ARG A 822 18.56 -3.30 -21.12
CA ARG A 822 19.21 -3.53 -22.43
C ARG A 822 18.57 -2.71 -23.54
N ILE A 823 17.24 -2.76 -23.67
CA ILE A 823 16.49 -2.00 -24.69
C ILE A 823 16.80 -0.51 -24.59
N ARG A 824 16.97 0.01 -23.36
CA ARG A 824 17.25 1.44 -23.14
C ARG A 824 18.72 1.79 -23.39
N ALA A 825 19.65 0.91 -23.04
CA ALA A 825 21.06 1.06 -23.41
C ALA A 825 21.21 1.11 -24.94
N ASP A 826 20.53 0.21 -25.66
CA ASP A 826 20.51 0.21 -27.12
C ASP A 826 19.87 1.50 -27.67
N LYS A 827 18.72 1.95 -27.14
CA LYS A 827 18.10 3.23 -27.55
C LYS A 827 19.00 4.44 -27.30
N ARG A 828 19.76 4.50 -26.21
CA ARG A 828 20.73 5.58 -25.97
C ARG A 828 21.87 5.54 -27.00
N VAL A 829 22.35 4.36 -27.37
CA VAL A 829 23.38 4.19 -28.42
C VAL A 829 22.85 4.64 -29.79
N PHE A 830 21.57 4.38 -30.10
CA PHE A 830 20.95 4.86 -31.34
C PHE A 830 20.78 6.39 -31.36
N ILE A 831 20.29 7.01 -30.28
CA ILE A 831 20.14 8.47 -30.20
C ILE A 831 21.51 9.18 -30.30
N HIS A 832 22.54 8.64 -29.66
CA HIS A 832 23.90 9.21 -29.76
C HIS A 832 24.52 9.02 -31.16
N LYS A 833 24.13 7.97 -31.89
CA LYS A 833 24.49 7.79 -33.30
C LYS A 833 23.77 8.77 -34.23
N ASP A 834 22.50 9.09 -33.95
CA ASP A 834 21.75 10.07 -34.75
C ASP A 834 22.22 11.51 -34.47
N ASP A 835 22.55 11.85 -33.22
CA ASP A 835 23.13 13.17 -32.88
C ASP A 835 24.53 13.35 -33.49
N SER A 836 25.36 12.30 -33.52
CA SER A 836 26.66 12.35 -34.20
C SER A 836 26.56 12.36 -35.74
N LEU A 837 25.49 11.79 -36.31
CA LEU A 837 25.18 11.93 -37.75
C LEU A 837 24.64 13.32 -38.12
N LEU A 838 23.97 14.00 -37.19
CA LEU A 838 23.51 15.39 -37.34
C LEU A 838 24.68 16.39 -37.20
N GLU A 839 25.62 16.17 -36.28
CA GLU A 839 26.87 16.96 -36.21
C GLU A 839 27.80 16.72 -37.41
N GLY A 840 27.81 15.51 -37.98
CA GLY A 840 28.55 15.19 -39.22
C GLY A 840 27.99 15.82 -40.50
N ARG A 841 26.71 16.23 -40.51
CA ARG A 841 26.11 16.96 -41.65
C ARG A 841 26.36 18.47 -41.61
N HIS A 842 26.69 19.04 -40.45
CA HIS A 842 27.06 20.45 -40.35
C HIS A 842 28.54 20.72 -40.71
N SER A 843 29.41 19.72 -40.72
CA SER A 843 30.83 19.86 -41.07
C SER A 843 31.16 19.60 -42.55
N THR A 844 30.19 19.23 -43.38
CA THR A 844 30.37 18.98 -44.83
C THR A 844 29.71 20.03 -45.75
N SER A 845 29.18 21.11 -45.17
CA SER A 845 28.63 22.27 -45.91
C SER A 845 29.61 23.47 -45.99
N GLU A 846 30.81 23.35 -45.43
CA GLU A 846 31.88 24.35 -45.52
C GLU A 846 33.17 23.72 -46.09
N ALA A 847 33.09 23.18 -47.30
CA ALA A 847 34.24 22.87 -48.14
C ALA A 847 33.92 23.13 -49.61
#